data_AF-Q6CJF8-F1
#
_entry.id   AF-Q6CJF8-F1
#
_cell.length_a   1.000
_cell.length_b   1.000
_cell.length_c   1.000
_cell.angle_alpha   90.00
_cell.angle_beta   90.00
_cell.angle_gamma   90.00
#
_symmetry.space_group_name_H-M   'P 1'
#
loop_
_entity.id
_entity.type
_entity.pdbx_description
1 polymer ?
#
loop_
_entity_poly.entity_id
_entity_poly.type
_entity_poly.pdbx_seq_one_letter_code
_entity_poly.pdbx_strand_id
1 'polypeptide(L)'
;MFSINPLIYVLLVLAGMVRGSQLSNIEKLLNISRYEAPNWDSPDLTYMNNFEELTVISYTGQQNFTVQANESSLLYYSNDTFVKLFETSPETTVTMIVPLFEDSFILSGTGQINGVALEQQILLNLTSLTTSPIFPSAVENVMDILTVNETVIFVGNFSMSVSNETGHGAVLWDVVANTTELFPFKGFGENSIVNSVVKLNSDNILFAGSFQEIQNASLLQEFGNATNSSHEDLTSLQFDQSVPLKLSSITGENVQSDILLCPSGGQNGWSASEAVQSTLQFDLKNEIHPSKVRIYNSVEENSEISLFRIITGPSNGIMNLTYLDPASGELKQCDAWCPLLSIEDLTQISQNSTAAPKSVGINNNSTNLKWSESYQEFAFVNDIPVTMLQFVALASYGSNAALHSIEIFETEFMVYANNSYNEPNCESVTEYSKAELSSDNWYTTDESDTYISTNIDDNIPYVTFHPNITYPGRYTFNIYTPGCLQDNSCSKRGIVNVTMIDRSINEVLASVLIYQTNNEDKFDPLYTGSLGSAPEIIVTWDKAIGESDSVMVVDRLGVITEYIDTISISSNDTTFHLNGLFQYNTANVTASIFSTNDTFNDYALYNFPLDANLYAASLNNDILIGGNFNGIAKVELNDEALISSSQKLGTSGYTTGIFEYSNGLLLSGTYQVENDSRHEILSYDGNAFNSFGQLDEPIDRIVNFTIDGHELLLFDNAYIFNVSANMYVSNSSTFEITGQSAGINSGNDSLLFGSFLKRSVGELNGLASLSSDGQVSSPTLPELPTDVQPYKAAYINDTSAAYALQEGSTDNVQHRVLITNTNSSSHMLQIQWSAPINAFLYDNVPNILAIGTNGSNSSSQYDVQFSILNLTGYENVARVNFSTNERVNSMVSFSSNNSILVGGSYEIDNCNDLCLYNYQTKEWTSFLNDSITGDIRQMQFADEGKTLLVGGLIKTNNESNIQLLSVEVGSNIFSTVKSGTEPLLSFVPIDDSTDNIIAQMNSEILRLESGTWSSFGPQLNNDSIVSGFKVLSGTESKKRDEGSHIVLLEGTLNSSEWGNLTSVVYDGSTQKWQPYFVISDPKEQESLPSSSFFQNVNDLYLSSSQTVLQSNNSDTSASSTPTPSTTSSSHSTKDKKIDRGFIVLIGLALALATVAVIGLIGALICYFFINNNGYESLKPRINQDEMLDTVPPEKLMKFI
;
A
#
# COMPACT_ATOMS: atom_id res chain seq x y z
N MET A 1 -11.48 43.37 -40.13
CA MET A 1 -12.94 43.14 -40.31
C MET A 1 -13.10 41.86 -41.12
N PHE A 2 -13.10 40.71 -40.46
CA PHE A 2 -13.50 39.42 -41.03
C PHE A 2 -14.49 38.81 -40.04
N SER A 3 -15.73 38.62 -40.50
CA SER A 3 -16.86 38.16 -39.71
C SER A 3 -16.79 36.64 -39.58
N ILE A 4 -16.36 36.15 -38.42
CA ILE A 4 -16.59 34.75 -38.03
C ILE A 4 -18.09 34.60 -37.76
N ASN A 5 -18.68 33.56 -38.36
CA ASN A 5 -20.11 33.28 -38.30
C ASN A 5 -20.53 33.05 -36.83
N PRO A 6 -21.43 33.86 -36.24
CA PRO A 6 -21.81 33.76 -34.83
C PRO A 6 -22.44 32.40 -34.49
N LEU A 7 -22.95 31.66 -35.49
CA LEU A 7 -23.47 30.31 -35.31
C LEU A 7 -22.38 29.29 -34.94
N ILE A 8 -21.15 29.45 -35.47
CA ILE A 8 -20.03 28.52 -35.22
C ILE A 8 -19.40 28.79 -33.85
N TYR A 9 -19.35 30.06 -33.43
CA TYR A 9 -18.90 30.41 -32.09
C TYR A 9 -19.93 29.95 -31.03
N VAL A 10 -21.22 30.06 -31.32
CA VAL A 10 -22.28 29.53 -30.45
C VAL A 10 -22.28 27.99 -30.42
N LEU A 11 -21.98 27.30 -31.52
CA LEU A 11 -21.82 25.84 -31.56
C LEU A 11 -20.55 25.34 -30.84
N LEU A 12 -19.43 26.06 -30.92
CA LEU A 12 -18.20 25.75 -30.17
C LEU A 12 -18.36 26.05 -28.67
N VAL A 13 -19.10 27.09 -28.32
CA VAL A 13 -19.43 27.41 -26.92
C VAL A 13 -20.49 26.43 -26.39
N LEU A 14 -21.43 25.95 -27.20
CA LEU A 14 -22.38 24.89 -26.82
C LEU A 14 -21.72 23.52 -26.70
N ALA A 15 -20.73 23.17 -27.54
CA ALA A 15 -19.96 21.93 -27.39
C ALA A 15 -19.09 21.92 -26.12
N GLY A 16 -18.67 23.10 -25.64
CA GLY A 16 -18.01 23.25 -24.33
C GLY A 16 -18.96 23.22 -23.13
N MET A 17 -20.28 23.32 -23.33
CA MET A 17 -21.30 23.35 -22.27
C MET A 17 -22.11 22.04 -22.15
N VAL A 18 -21.75 20.98 -22.89
CA VAL A 18 -22.37 19.63 -22.75
C VAL A 18 -21.42 18.63 -22.07
N ARG A 19 -20.36 19.09 -21.40
CA ARG A 19 -19.65 18.28 -20.39
C ARG A 19 -20.32 18.48 -19.03
N GLY A 20 -21.60 18.09 -18.95
CA GLY A 20 -22.28 18.00 -17.67
C GLY A 20 -21.95 16.65 -17.06
N SER A 21 -21.40 16.63 -15.85
CA SER A 21 -21.39 15.42 -15.03
C SER A 21 -22.80 14.84 -14.98
N GLN A 22 -22.94 13.51 -14.99
CA GLN A 22 -24.26 12.85 -14.95
C GLN A 22 -25.08 13.19 -13.70
N LEU A 23 -24.48 13.86 -12.70
CA LEU A 23 -25.09 14.37 -11.47
C LEU A 23 -26.52 14.86 -11.64
N SER A 24 -26.79 15.85 -12.51
CA SER A 24 -28.16 16.40 -12.64
C SER A 24 -29.18 15.37 -13.14
N ASN A 25 -28.76 14.42 -13.97
CA ASN A 25 -29.60 13.33 -14.46
C ASN A 25 -29.80 12.25 -13.38
N ILE A 26 -28.73 11.87 -12.67
CA ILE A 26 -28.76 10.92 -11.54
C ILE A 26 -29.65 11.45 -10.42
N GLU A 27 -29.49 12.73 -10.04
CA GLU A 27 -30.33 13.41 -9.06
C GLU A 27 -31.82 13.27 -9.45
N LYS A 28 -32.14 13.52 -10.72
CA LYS A 28 -33.51 13.41 -11.24
C LYS A 28 -34.03 11.96 -11.26
N LEU A 29 -33.20 10.98 -11.61
CA LEU A 29 -33.59 9.57 -11.74
C LEU A 29 -33.85 8.89 -10.40
N LEU A 30 -32.98 9.16 -9.43
CA LEU A 30 -33.15 8.68 -8.05
C LEU A 30 -34.24 9.45 -7.30
N ASN A 31 -34.89 10.41 -7.97
CA ASN A 31 -35.82 11.36 -7.36
C ASN A 31 -35.20 12.00 -6.12
N ILE A 32 -33.88 12.23 -6.19
CA ILE A 32 -33.10 13.02 -5.26
C ILE A 32 -33.57 14.45 -5.52
N SER A 33 -34.65 14.78 -4.82
CA SER A 33 -34.67 15.99 -4.04
C SER A 33 -33.27 16.40 -3.64
N ARG A 34 -32.72 17.59 -3.91
CA ARG A 34 -31.76 18.09 -2.92
C ARG A 34 -32.54 18.31 -1.62
N TYR A 35 -32.75 17.21 -0.94
CA TYR A 35 -33.04 17.08 0.45
C TYR A 35 -31.66 16.71 0.98
N GLU A 36 -30.97 17.69 1.55
CA GLU A 36 -29.96 17.34 2.54
C GLU A 36 -30.72 16.55 3.62
N ALA A 37 -30.50 15.24 3.68
CA ALA A 37 -31.08 14.41 4.72
C ALA A 37 -30.09 14.39 5.90
N PRO A 38 -30.51 14.81 7.10
CA PRO A 38 -29.62 14.93 8.24
C PRO A 38 -29.35 13.57 8.88
N ASN A 39 -28.12 13.37 9.35
CA ASN A 39 -27.94 12.91 10.72
C ASN A 39 -26.66 13.52 11.31
N TRP A 40 -26.86 14.45 12.23
CA TRP A 40 -25.85 14.76 13.21
C TRP A 40 -25.71 13.51 14.10
N ASP A 41 -24.50 12.99 14.29
CA ASP A 41 -24.23 12.40 15.59
C ASP A 41 -24.43 13.54 16.60
N SER A 42 -25.35 13.32 17.54
CA SER A 42 -25.52 14.20 18.69
C SER A 42 -24.13 14.51 19.22
N PRO A 43 -23.78 15.79 19.52
CA PRO A 43 -22.67 15.98 20.44
C PRO A 43 -22.94 15.09 21.65
N ASP A 44 -21.96 14.31 22.07
CA ASP A 44 -22.04 13.67 23.37
C ASP A 44 -22.46 14.75 24.36
N LEU A 45 -23.55 14.49 25.10
CA LEU A 45 -24.10 15.48 26.01
C LEU A 45 -23.05 15.75 27.08
N THR A 46 -22.36 16.87 26.91
CA THR A 46 -21.18 17.15 27.68
C THR A 46 -21.57 17.93 28.93
N TYR A 47 -21.32 17.35 30.10
CA TYR A 47 -21.57 18.01 31.37
C TYR A 47 -20.36 18.85 31.80
N MET A 48 -20.61 20.12 32.11
CA MET A 48 -19.67 21.02 32.77
C MET A 48 -20.39 21.68 33.93
N ASN A 49 -19.66 22.03 34.99
CA ASN A 49 -20.14 22.55 36.28
C ASN A 49 -20.34 21.46 37.35
N ASN A 50 -20.25 21.86 38.62
CA ASN A 50 -20.43 21.09 39.85
C ASN A 50 -21.88 20.60 40.05
N PHE A 51 -22.53 20.21 38.95
CA PHE A 51 -23.91 19.78 38.86
C PHE A 51 -24.88 20.88 39.33
N GLU A 52 -24.75 22.10 38.80
CA GLU A 52 -25.72 23.19 39.06
C GLU A 52 -26.36 23.73 37.77
N GLU A 53 -25.74 23.55 36.60
CA GLU A 53 -26.25 24.02 35.29
C GLU A 53 -25.74 23.08 34.17
N LEU A 54 -26.59 22.73 33.19
CA LEU A 54 -26.17 21.99 32.00
C LEU A 54 -25.59 22.99 31.00
N THR A 55 -24.35 22.78 30.56
CA THR A 55 -23.74 23.61 29.52
C THR A 55 -23.35 22.73 28.34
N VAL A 56 -24.22 22.67 27.33
CA VAL A 56 -23.89 22.01 26.07
C VAL A 56 -22.97 22.92 25.27
N ILE A 57 -21.73 22.49 25.08
CA ILE A 57 -20.74 23.18 24.25
C ILE A 57 -21.23 23.18 22.80
N SER A 58 -21.68 24.34 22.32
CA SER A 58 -21.94 24.55 20.90
C SER A 58 -20.79 25.30 20.25
N TYR A 59 -20.26 24.73 19.17
CA TYR A 59 -19.34 25.38 18.26
C TYR A 59 -20.12 26.25 17.26
N THR A 60 -19.70 27.52 17.09
CA THR A 60 -20.25 28.41 16.06
C THR A 60 -19.28 28.45 14.87
N GLY A 61 -19.64 27.78 13.78
CA GLY A 61 -18.85 27.73 12.53
C GLY A 61 -19.16 26.57 11.58
N GLN A 62 -20.33 25.94 11.68
CA GLN A 62 -20.72 24.74 10.92
C GLN A 62 -20.80 24.99 9.41
N GLN A 63 -19.98 24.28 8.63
CA GLN A 63 -20.18 24.06 7.18
C GLN A 63 -20.38 22.55 6.98
N ASN A 64 -21.59 22.16 6.55
CA ASN A 64 -22.03 20.78 6.36
C ASN A 64 -21.42 20.25 5.06
N PHE A 65 -20.96 18.99 5.05
CA PHE A 65 -20.82 18.25 3.79
C PHE A 65 -21.51 16.92 3.98
N THR A 66 -22.46 16.64 3.10
CA THR A 66 -23.37 15.50 3.15
C THR A 66 -22.68 14.28 2.52
N VAL A 67 -22.42 13.25 3.33
CA VAL A 67 -22.71 11.82 3.11
C VAL A 67 -22.10 11.07 4.28
N GLN A 68 -22.94 10.44 5.10
CA GLN A 68 -22.53 9.42 6.07
C GLN A 68 -22.88 8.06 5.46
N ALA A 69 -21.87 7.31 5.04
CA ALA A 69 -22.03 5.91 4.68
C ALA A 69 -21.31 5.06 5.73
N ASN A 70 -21.94 4.77 6.87
CA ASN A 70 -21.32 3.94 7.92
C ASN A 70 -21.07 2.48 7.49
N GLU A 71 -21.59 2.08 6.33
CA GLU A 71 -21.38 0.78 5.69
C GLU A 71 -20.91 0.99 4.24
N SER A 72 -20.07 0.07 3.73
CA SER A 72 -19.53 0.16 2.37
C SER A 72 -20.66 0.20 1.33
N SER A 73 -20.71 1.30 0.58
CA SER A 73 -21.76 1.59 -0.39
C SER A 73 -21.15 1.98 -1.74
N LEU A 74 -21.90 1.81 -2.83
CA LEU A 74 -21.49 2.35 -4.13
C LEU A 74 -21.85 3.83 -4.21
N LEU A 75 -20.84 4.68 -4.07
CA LEU A 75 -20.92 6.13 -4.06
C LEU A 75 -20.51 6.69 -5.42
N TYR A 76 -21.32 7.58 -5.96
CA TYR A 76 -20.98 8.44 -7.08
C TYR A 76 -20.52 9.79 -6.55
N TYR A 77 -19.41 10.30 -7.07
CA TYR A 77 -18.86 11.61 -6.72
C TYR A 77 -18.68 12.47 -7.97
N SER A 78 -19.25 13.68 -7.92
CA SER A 78 -19.04 14.73 -8.92
C SER A 78 -19.43 16.10 -8.35
N ASN A 79 -18.69 17.17 -8.71
CA ASN A 79 -18.92 18.55 -8.28
C ASN A 79 -19.20 18.65 -6.77
N ASP A 80 -18.30 18.08 -5.97
CA ASP A 80 -18.39 18.07 -4.50
C ASP A 80 -19.63 17.41 -3.90
N THR A 81 -20.35 16.63 -4.71
CA THR A 81 -21.57 15.94 -4.30
C THR A 81 -21.35 14.44 -4.30
N PHE A 82 -21.60 13.79 -3.17
CA PHE A 82 -21.66 12.33 -3.07
C PHE A 82 -23.11 11.85 -3.18
N VAL A 83 -23.32 10.81 -3.99
CA VAL A 83 -24.63 10.19 -4.19
C VAL A 83 -24.50 8.68 -4.01
N LYS A 84 -25.22 8.11 -3.04
CA LYS A 84 -25.36 6.66 -2.93
C LYS A 84 -26.24 6.17 -4.09
N LEU A 85 -25.70 5.32 -4.95
CA LEU A 85 -26.42 4.86 -6.16
C LEU A 85 -27.41 3.74 -5.86
N PHE A 86 -27.05 2.79 -5.00
CA PHE A 86 -27.85 1.61 -4.68
C PHE A 86 -27.72 1.22 -3.21
N GLU A 87 -28.76 0.57 -2.68
CA GLU A 87 -28.67 -0.17 -1.43
C GLU A 87 -27.83 -1.44 -1.62
N THR A 88 -26.88 -1.68 -0.72
CA THR A 88 -25.95 -2.80 -0.76
C THR A 88 -26.04 -3.62 0.52
N SER A 89 -25.83 -4.94 0.41
CA SER A 89 -25.73 -5.82 1.58
C SER A 89 -24.40 -5.57 2.29
N PRO A 90 -24.30 -5.75 3.62
CA PRO A 90 -23.02 -5.69 4.35
C PRO A 90 -21.98 -6.71 3.85
N GLU A 91 -22.42 -7.77 3.18
CA GLU A 91 -21.55 -8.81 2.59
C GLU A 91 -21.12 -8.49 1.14
N THR A 92 -21.68 -7.44 0.52
CA THR A 92 -21.31 -7.04 -0.85
C THR A 92 -19.92 -6.40 -0.84
N THR A 93 -19.04 -6.88 -1.72
CA THR A 93 -17.71 -6.30 -1.90
C THR A 93 -17.45 -6.03 -3.38
N VAL A 94 -17.08 -4.80 -3.73
CA VAL A 94 -16.68 -4.45 -5.10
C VAL A 94 -15.17 -4.29 -5.11
N THR A 95 -14.48 -5.19 -5.79
CA THR A 95 -13.01 -5.22 -5.86
C THR A 95 -12.47 -4.37 -7.00
N MET A 96 -13.23 -4.18 -8.08
CA MET A 96 -12.84 -3.34 -9.21
C MET A 96 -14.00 -2.52 -9.76
N ILE A 97 -13.70 -1.27 -10.13
CA ILE A 97 -14.60 -0.37 -10.85
C ILE A 97 -13.85 0.16 -12.07
N VAL A 98 -14.23 -0.32 -13.26
CA VAL A 98 -13.50 -0.03 -14.50
C VAL A 98 -14.38 0.78 -15.46
N PRO A 99 -13.93 1.96 -15.94
CA PRO A 99 -14.70 2.74 -16.89
C PRO A 99 -14.72 2.05 -18.26
N LEU A 100 -15.90 1.95 -18.88
CA LEU A 100 -16.04 1.37 -20.23
C LEU A 100 -16.28 2.46 -21.29
N PHE A 101 -17.09 3.47 -20.95
CA PHE A 101 -17.41 4.62 -21.82
C PHE A 101 -17.62 5.90 -20.98
N GLU A 102 -18.10 6.98 -21.60
CA GLU A 102 -18.41 8.25 -20.93
C GLU A 102 -19.51 8.14 -19.86
N ASP A 103 -20.37 7.11 -19.87
CA ASP A 103 -21.50 6.99 -18.94
C ASP A 103 -21.66 5.59 -18.34
N SER A 104 -20.65 4.72 -18.46
CA SER A 104 -20.79 3.31 -18.12
C SER A 104 -19.56 2.76 -17.40
N PHE A 105 -19.81 1.91 -16.40
CA PHE A 105 -18.79 1.27 -15.56
C PHE A 105 -19.01 -0.24 -15.49
N ILE A 106 -17.92 -0.98 -15.36
CA ILE A 106 -17.91 -2.41 -15.05
C ILE A 106 -17.59 -2.56 -13.57
N LEU A 107 -18.45 -3.27 -12.83
CA LEU A 107 -18.26 -3.58 -11.42
C LEU A 107 -17.96 -5.08 -11.27
N SER A 108 -16.85 -5.39 -10.60
CA SER A 108 -16.42 -6.76 -10.29
C SER A 108 -16.31 -6.96 -8.78
N GLY A 109 -16.62 -8.16 -8.29
CA GLY A 109 -16.52 -8.50 -6.88
C GLY A 109 -17.46 -9.62 -6.47
N THR A 110 -17.90 -9.61 -5.21
CA THR A 110 -18.82 -10.61 -4.64
C THR A 110 -20.07 -9.97 -4.04
N GLY A 111 -21.19 -10.68 -4.08
CA GLY A 111 -22.48 -10.19 -3.59
C GLY A 111 -23.35 -9.61 -4.70
N GLN A 112 -24.21 -8.65 -4.36
CA GLN A 112 -25.22 -8.15 -5.30
C GLN A 112 -25.31 -6.62 -5.30
N ILE A 113 -25.53 -6.05 -6.49
CA ILE A 113 -25.89 -4.65 -6.69
C ILE A 113 -27.14 -4.59 -7.56
N ASN A 114 -28.18 -3.92 -7.06
CA ASN A 114 -29.45 -3.74 -7.77
C ASN A 114 -30.05 -5.06 -8.31
N GLY A 115 -29.94 -6.14 -7.52
CA GLY A 115 -30.46 -7.47 -7.85
C GLY A 115 -29.65 -8.27 -8.87
N VAL A 116 -28.49 -7.77 -9.32
CA VAL A 116 -27.55 -8.49 -10.18
C VAL A 116 -26.35 -8.95 -9.36
N ALA A 117 -25.88 -10.18 -9.59
CA ALA A 117 -24.73 -10.76 -8.92
C ALA A 117 -23.42 -10.15 -9.47
N LEU A 118 -22.51 -9.71 -8.60
CA LEU A 118 -21.22 -9.12 -8.99
C LEU A 118 -20.28 -10.15 -9.64
N GLU A 119 -20.44 -11.42 -9.29
CA GLU A 119 -19.69 -12.52 -9.89
C GLU A 119 -20.04 -12.69 -11.37
N GLN A 120 -21.20 -12.23 -11.82
CA GLN A 120 -21.56 -12.19 -13.25
C GLN A 120 -20.97 -10.98 -13.98
N GLN A 121 -20.20 -10.13 -13.30
CA GLN A 121 -19.67 -8.85 -13.75
C GLN A 121 -20.80 -7.89 -14.17
N ILE A 122 -20.92 -6.76 -13.49
CA ILE A 122 -22.06 -5.86 -13.68
C ILE A 122 -21.67 -4.73 -14.62
N LEU A 123 -22.40 -4.58 -15.72
CA LEU A 123 -22.40 -3.35 -16.50
C LEU A 123 -23.40 -2.37 -15.88
N LEU A 124 -22.90 -1.27 -15.33
CA LEU A 124 -23.67 -0.15 -14.80
C LEU A 124 -23.72 0.97 -15.85
N ASN A 125 -24.93 1.34 -16.29
CA ASN A 125 -25.14 2.55 -17.07
C ASN A 125 -25.61 3.68 -16.15
N LEU A 126 -24.85 4.78 -16.07
CA LEU A 126 -25.17 5.95 -15.24
C LEU A 126 -26.34 6.77 -15.79
N THR A 127 -26.53 6.79 -17.11
CA THR A 127 -27.62 7.55 -17.76
C THR A 127 -29.00 6.99 -17.43
N SER A 128 -29.14 5.67 -17.27
CA SER A 128 -30.41 5.01 -16.91
C SER A 128 -30.42 4.42 -15.50
N LEU A 129 -29.29 4.40 -14.80
CA LEU A 129 -29.07 3.69 -13.52
C LEU A 129 -29.51 2.22 -13.57
N THR A 130 -29.31 1.59 -14.72
CA THR A 130 -29.61 0.17 -14.93
C THR A 130 -28.34 -0.65 -14.82
N THR A 131 -28.47 -1.81 -14.17
CA THR A 131 -27.43 -2.83 -14.06
C THR A 131 -27.81 -4.04 -14.91
N SER A 132 -26.87 -4.57 -15.68
CA SER A 132 -27.04 -5.81 -16.43
C SER A 132 -25.83 -6.74 -16.23
N PRO A 133 -26.04 -8.05 -16.11
CA PRO A 133 -24.92 -9.00 -16.05
C PRO A 133 -24.23 -9.08 -17.41
N ILE A 134 -22.90 -9.10 -17.40
CA ILE A 134 -22.07 -9.30 -18.59
C ILE A 134 -21.95 -10.79 -18.88
N PHE A 135 -21.73 -11.61 -17.85
CA PHE A 135 -21.60 -13.07 -17.99
C PHE A 135 -22.89 -13.81 -17.60
N PRO A 136 -23.22 -14.89 -18.33
CA PRO A 136 -24.38 -15.73 -18.00
C PRO A 136 -24.18 -16.55 -16.71
N SER A 137 -22.94 -16.78 -16.30
CA SER A 137 -22.54 -17.57 -15.13
C SER A 137 -21.60 -16.78 -14.24
N ALA A 138 -21.54 -17.13 -12.95
CA ALA A 138 -20.62 -16.53 -12.00
C ALA A 138 -19.16 -16.82 -12.37
N VAL A 139 -18.32 -15.78 -12.30
CA VAL A 139 -16.87 -15.78 -12.49
C VAL A 139 -16.27 -15.03 -11.30
N GLU A 140 -15.67 -15.78 -10.39
CA GLU A 140 -14.97 -15.25 -9.22
C GLU A 140 -13.49 -15.00 -9.54
N ASN A 141 -12.77 -14.24 -8.70
CA ASN A 141 -11.32 -14.00 -8.81
C ASN A 141 -10.86 -13.39 -10.15
N VAL A 142 -11.59 -12.41 -10.67
CA VAL A 142 -11.06 -11.53 -11.71
C VAL A 142 -10.00 -10.64 -11.07
N MET A 143 -8.81 -10.57 -11.68
CA MET A 143 -7.65 -9.84 -11.15
C MET A 143 -7.40 -8.53 -11.91
N ASP A 144 -7.73 -8.48 -13.19
CA ASP A 144 -7.58 -7.28 -14.02
C ASP A 144 -8.60 -7.27 -15.19
N ILE A 145 -8.93 -6.09 -15.69
CA ILE A 145 -9.90 -5.86 -16.77
C ILE A 145 -9.36 -4.79 -17.72
N LEU A 146 -9.13 -5.16 -18.97
CA LEU A 146 -8.66 -4.25 -20.02
C LEU A 146 -9.71 -4.05 -21.10
N THR A 147 -10.02 -2.79 -21.40
CA THR A 147 -10.88 -2.44 -22.55
C THR A 147 -10.02 -2.14 -23.79
N VAL A 148 -10.25 -2.89 -24.88
CA VAL A 148 -9.59 -2.72 -26.17
C VAL A 148 -10.67 -2.49 -27.25
N ASN A 149 -10.82 -1.24 -27.69
CA ASN A 149 -11.85 -0.82 -28.64
C ASN A 149 -13.27 -1.15 -28.11
N GLU A 150 -14.00 -2.03 -28.79
CA GLU A 150 -15.36 -2.47 -28.42
C GLU A 150 -15.36 -3.85 -27.72
N THR A 151 -14.19 -4.32 -27.29
CA THR A 151 -14.02 -5.61 -26.61
C THR A 151 -13.41 -5.40 -25.24
N VAL A 152 -13.96 -6.08 -24.23
CA VAL A 152 -13.44 -6.10 -22.87
C VAL A 152 -12.81 -7.45 -22.59
N ILE A 153 -11.60 -7.43 -22.03
CA ILE A 153 -10.83 -8.59 -21.66
C ILE A 153 -10.85 -8.69 -20.14
N PHE A 154 -11.32 -9.82 -19.63
CA PHE A 154 -11.29 -10.14 -18.21
C PHE A 154 -10.22 -11.21 -17.97
N VAL A 155 -9.33 -10.98 -17.01
CA VAL A 155 -8.28 -11.94 -16.66
C VAL A 155 -8.24 -12.21 -15.16
N GLY A 156 -7.80 -13.40 -14.77
CA GLY A 156 -7.74 -13.76 -13.36
C GLY A 156 -7.49 -15.24 -13.11
N ASN A 157 -7.98 -15.74 -11.98
CA ASN A 157 -7.93 -17.15 -11.59
C ASN A 157 -9.34 -17.75 -11.65
N PHE A 158 -9.81 -18.04 -12.85
CA PHE A 158 -11.13 -18.62 -13.07
C PHE A 158 -11.17 -19.53 -14.30
N SER A 159 -12.25 -20.30 -14.40
CA SER A 159 -12.57 -21.12 -15.57
C SER A 159 -13.97 -20.79 -16.05
N MET A 160 -14.15 -20.64 -17.37
CA MET A 160 -15.45 -20.33 -17.96
C MET A 160 -15.74 -21.24 -19.14
N SER A 161 -16.95 -21.80 -19.16
CA SER A 161 -17.43 -22.58 -20.29
C SER A 161 -18.25 -21.72 -21.25
N VAL A 162 -17.80 -21.60 -22.49
CA VAL A 162 -18.50 -20.89 -23.58
C VAL A 162 -18.67 -21.87 -24.75
N SER A 163 -19.89 -22.02 -25.27
CA SER A 163 -20.17 -22.87 -26.44
C SER A 163 -19.69 -24.34 -26.32
N ASN A 164 -19.78 -24.93 -25.11
CA ASN A 164 -19.29 -26.28 -24.75
C ASN A 164 -17.75 -26.44 -24.71
N GLU A 165 -16.98 -25.37 -24.78
CA GLU A 165 -15.55 -25.39 -24.53
C GLU A 165 -15.25 -24.63 -23.24
N THR A 166 -14.23 -25.07 -22.50
CA THR A 166 -13.81 -24.40 -21.26
C THR A 166 -12.47 -23.72 -21.51
N GLY A 167 -12.40 -22.44 -21.15
CA GLY A 167 -11.14 -21.70 -21.09
C GLY A 167 -10.80 -21.28 -19.67
N HIS A 168 -9.51 -21.02 -19.43
CA HIS A 168 -8.99 -20.69 -18.10
C HIS A 168 -8.22 -19.35 -18.11
N GLY A 169 -8.44 -18.54 -17.09
CA GLY A 169 -7.68 -17.33 -16.79
C GLY A 169 -7.92 -16.12 -17.69
N ALA A 170 -8.54 -16.26 -18.87
CA ALA A 170 -8.85 -15.14 -19.75
C ALA A 170 -10.15 -15.37 -20.56
N VAL A 171 -10.99 -14.33 -20.65
CA VAL A 171 -12.22 -14.34 -21.46
C VAL A 171 -12.50 -12.98 -22.09
N LEU A 172 -13.18 -12.99 -23.25
CA LEU A 172 -13.56 -11.80 -24.01
C LEU A 172 -15.05 -11.53 -23.87
N TRP A 173 -15.42 -10.26 -23.83
CA TRP A 173 -16.80 -9.81 -24.01
C TRP A 173 -16.86 -8.73 -25.09
N ASP A 174 -17.62 -9.00 -26.15
CA ASP A 174 -17.91 -8.02 -27.19
C ASP A 174 -19.07 -7.14 -26.73
N VAL A 175 -18.82 -5.84 -26.59
CA VAL A 175 -19.77 -4.88 -26.05
C VAL A 175 -20.94 -4.64 -27.01
N VAL A 176 -20.69 -4.68 -28.32
CA VAL A 176 -21.69 -4.36 -29.37
C VAL A 176 -22.57 -5.57 -29.66
N ALA A 177 -21.98 -6.75 -29.79
CA ALA A 177 -22.69 -8.01 -29.97
C ALA A 177 -23.33 -8.51 -28.66
N ASN A 178 -22.86 -8.02 -27.52
CA ASN A 178 -23.21 -8.49 -26.17
C ASN A 178 -23.03 -10.01 -26.03
N THR A 179 -21.87 -10.50 -26.49
CA THR A 179 -21.53 -11.93 -26.50
C THR A 179 -20.22 -12.16 -25.77
N THR A 180 -20.20 -13.20 -24.93
CA THR A 180 -18.98 -13.71 -24.31
C THR A 180 -18.32 -14.72 -25.25
N GLU A 181 -17.02 -14.56 -25.47
CA GLU A 181 -16.22 -15.40 -26.36
C GLU A 181 -14.94 -15.86 -25.66
N LEU A 182 -14.41 -17.02 -26.05
CA LEU A 182 -13.08 -17.46 -25.65
C LEU A 182 -12.08 -17.00 -26.70
N PHE A 183 -10.85 -16.72 -26.27
CA PHE A 183 -9.74 -16.56 -27.20
C PHE A 183 -9.55 -17.83 -28.05
N PRO A 184 -8.94 -17.74 -29.25
CA PRO A 184 -8.60 -18.93 -30.05
C PRO A 184 -7.74 -19.97 -29.28
N PHE A 185 -6.86 -19.48 -28.40
CA PHE A 185 -6.04 -20.31 -27.51
C PHE A 185 -6.79 -20.82 -26.26
N LYS A 186 -8.03 -20.38 -26.04
CA LYS A 186 -8.92 -20.74 -24.93
C LYS A 186 -8.35 -20.42 -23.54
N GLY A 187 -7.49 -19.40 -23.45
CA GLY A 187 -6.82 -19.05 -22.21
C GLY A 187 -5.64 -19.97 -21.89
N PHE A 188 -5.28 -20.06 -20.62
CA PHE A 188 -4.06 -20.72 -20.16
C PHE A 188 -4.34 -22.12 -19.59
N GLY A 189 -3.31 -22.85 -19.16
CA GLY A 189 -3.48 -24.16 -18.53
C GLY A 189 -4.35 -24.14 -17.26
N GLU A 190 -4.81 -25.31 -16.81
CA GLU A 190 -5.61 -25.42 -15.58
C GLU A 190 -4.83 -24.89 -14.36
N ASN A 191 -5.52 -24.16 -13.47
CA ASN A 191 -4.93 -23.46 -12.31
C ASN A 191 -3.98 -22.28 -12.64
N SER A 192 -3.97 -21.81 -13.89
CA SER A 192 -3.24 -20.59 -14.25
C SER A 192 -3.84 -19.36 -13.56
N ILE A 193 -2.98 -18.45 -13.14
CA ILE A 193 -3.36 -17.14 -12.61
C ILE A 193 -2.86 -16.08 -13.57
N VAL A 194 -3.73 -15.20 -14.04
CA VAL A 194 -3.33 -14.04 -14.84
C VAL A 194 -3.54 -12.80 -13.99
N ASN A 195 -2.46 -12.12 -13.59
CA ASN A 195 -2.51 -11.00 -12.66
C ASN A 195 -2.73 -9.66 -13.37
N SER A 196 -2.23 -9.51 -14.60
CA SER A 196 -2.28 -8.24 -15.33
C SER A 196 -2.44 -8.48 -16.83
N VAL A 197 -3.15 -7.57 -17.48
CA VAL A 197 -3.25 -7.52 -18.95
C VAL A 197 -2.98 -6.10 -19.44
N VAL A 198 -1.84 -5.92 -20.12
CA VAL A 198 -1.32 -4.60 -20.49
C VAL A 198 -1.49 -4.37 -21.99
N LYS A 199 -1.94 -3.18 -22.37
CA LYS A 199 -1.96 -2.76 -23.77
C LYS A 199 -0.56 -2.32 -24.22
N LEU A 200 -0.01 -2.99 -25.23
CA LEU A 200 1.31 -2.64 -25.79
C LEU A 200 1.20 -1.59 -26.91
N ASN A 201 0.24 -1.77 -27.82
CA ASN A 201 -0.09 -0.80 -28.88
C ASN A 201 -1.56 -0.96 -29.34
N SER A 202 -1.93 -0.48 -30.52
CA SER A 202 -3.29 -0.63 -31.07
C SER A 202 -3.74 -2.07 -31.24
N ASP A 203 -2.78 -2.96 -31.49
CA ASP A 203 -3.02 -4.31 -32.00
C ASP A 203 -2.35 -5.39 -31.16
N ASN A 204 -1.71 -5.06 -30.04
CA ASN A 204 -0.99 -6.01 -29.19
C ASN A 204 -1.26 -5.77 -27.72
N ILE A 205 -1.44 -6.87 -27.00
CA ILE A 205 -1.58 -6.93 -25.54
C ILE A 205 -0.57 -7.92 -24.95
N LEU A 206 -0.26 -7.75 -23.68
CA LEU A 206 0.63 -8.61 -22.90
C LEU A 206 -0.13 -9.14 -21.69
N PHE A 207 -0.20 -10.46 -21.56
CA PHE A 207 -0.64 -11.12 -20.33
C PHE A 207 0.56 -11.35 -19.43
N ALA A 208 0.41 -11.05 -18.13
CA ALA A 208 1.40 -11.35 -17.09
C ALA A 208 0.74 -12.11 -15.94
N GLY A 209 1.36 -13.18 -15.46
CA GLY A 209 0.82 -14.01 -14.40
C GLY A 209 1.69 -15.21 -14.06
N SER A 210 1.04 -16.26 -13.55
CA SER A 210 1.60 -17.59 -13.27
C SER A 210 0.93 -18.61 -14.19
N PHE A 211 1.54 -18.85 -15.35
CA PHE A 211 1.11 -19.85 -16.34
C PHE A 211 2.29 -20.34 -17.18
N GLN A 212 2.25 -21.61 -17.59
CA GLN A 212 3.33 -22.27 -18.35
C GLN A 212 2.92 -22.66 -19.78
N GLU A 213 1.63 -22.69 -20.05
CA GLU A 213 1.06 -23.18 -21.30
C GLU A 213 -0.25 -22.48 -21.64
N ILE A 214 -0.68 -22.62 -22.90
CA ILE A 214 -2.02 -22.25 -23.35
C ILE A 214 -2.94 -23.48 -23.40
N GLN A 215 -4.24 -23.28 -23.17
CA GLN A 215 -5.21 -24.36 -23.09
C GLN A 215 -5.35 -25.15 -24.40
N ASN A 216 -5.32 -24.47 -25.55
CA ASN A 216 -5.40 -25.12 -26.86
C ASN A 216 -4.02 -25.50 -27.39
N ALA A 217 -3.43 -26.56 -26.82
CA ALA A 217 -2.11 -27.08 -27.20
C ALA A 217 -1.99 -27.51 -28.69
N SER A 218 -3.12 -27.71 -29.40
CA SER A 218 -3.10 -28.05 -30.83
C SER A 218 -2.63 -26.88 -31.71
N LEU A 219 -2.77 -25.64 -31.23
CA LEU A 219 -2.25 -24.45 -31.90
C LEU A 219 -0.73 -24.30 -31.72
N LEU A 220 -0.12 -25.04 -30.78
CA LEU A 220 1.33 -25.03 -30.52
C LEU A 220 2.11 -26.01 -31.40
N GLN A 221 1.48 -27.09 -31.88
CA GLN A 221 2.14 -28.09 -32.74
C GLN A 221 2.52 -27.54 -34.13
N GLU A 222 1.99 -26.40 -34.55
CA GLU A 222 2.32 -25.75 -35.83
C GLU A 222 3.42 -24.68 -35.72
N PHE A 223 3.89 -24.32 -34.51
CA PHE A 223 5.02 -23.41 -34.28
C PHE A 223 6.40 -24.08 -34.46
N GLY A 224 6.49 -25.41 -34.30
CA GLY A 224 7.74 -26.17 -34.25
C GLY A 224 8.52 -26.35 -35.56
N ASN A 225 8.29 -25.54 -36.61
CA ASN A 225 8.97 -25.69 -37.91
C ASN A 225 10.00 -24.61 -38.25
N ALA A 226 10.42 -23.78 -37.29
CA ALA A 226 11.39 -22.72 -37.55
C ALA A 226 12.45 -22.57 -36.44
N THR A 227 13.58 -23.25 -36.60
CA THR A 227 14.94 -22.67 -36.80
C THR A 227 16.02 -23.67 -36.36
N ASN A 228 17.00 -23.91 -37.23
CA ASN A 228 18.19 -24.70 -36.92
C ASN A 228 19.13 -23.88 -36.03
N SER A 229 19.12 -24.09 -34.71
CA SER A 229 20.28 -23.81 -33.85
C SER A 229 20.99 -25.13 -33.56
N SER A 230 22.28 -25.08 -33.23
CA SER A 230 23.09 -26.27 -32.98
C SER A 230 22.69 -26.91 -31.64
N HIS A 231 21.83 -27.92 -31.69
CA HIS A 231 21.30 -28.61 -30.51
C HIS A 231 22.28 -29.66 -29.97
N GLU A 232 22.44 -29.71 -28.64
CA GLU A 232 23.07 -30.84 -27.96
C GLU A 232 22.06 -31.96 -27.74
N ASP A 233 22.45 -33.20 -28.05
CA ASP A 233 21.63 -34.38 -27.80
C ASP A 233 21.51 -34.60 -26.29
N LEU A 234 20.29 -34.57 -25.74
CA LEU A 234 19.99 -34.83 -24.32
C LEU A 234 20.62 -36.14 -23.79
N THR A 235 20.86 -37.12 -24.68
CA THR A 235 21.51 -38.37 -24.31
C THR A 235 22.99 -38.21 -23.96
N SER A 236 23.63 -37.12 -24.39
CA SER A 236 25.03 -36.81 -24.08
C SER A 236 25.22 -36.14 -22.72
N LEU A 237 24.19 -35.48 -22.17
CA LEU A 237 24.27 -34.72 -20.93
C LEU A 237 24.48 -35.60 -19.68
N GLN A 238 25.06 -35.02 -18.64
CA GLN A 238 25.35 -35.67 -17.36
C GLN A 238 25.00 -34.72 -16.21
N PHE A 239 23.80 -34.86 -15.62
CA PHE A 239 23.22 -33.84 -14.73
C PHE A 239 23.89 -33.73 -13.37
N ASP A 240 24.35 -34.86 -12.84
CA ASP A 240 24.98 -35.02 -11.54
C ASP A 240 26.51 -35.10 -11.62
N GLN A 241 27.20 -34.69 -10.56
CA GLN A 241 28.66 -34.57 -10.50
C GLN A 241 29.32 -35.89 -10.08
N SER A 242 30.51 -36.17 -10.61
CA SER A 242 31.28 -37.35 -10.20
C SER A 242 31.96 -37.12 -8.84
N VAL A 243 31.83 -38.09 -7.95
CA VAL A 243 32.43 -38.05 -6.61
C VAL A 243 33.95 -38.23 -6.69
N PRO A 244 34.76 -37.33 -6.12
CA PRO A 244 36.20 -37.52 -5.98
C PRO A 244 36.53 -38.66 -4.99
N LEU A 245 37.07 -39.77 -5.50
CA LEU A 245 37.39 -40.99 -4.73
C LEU A 245 38.89 -41.22 -4.54
N LYS A 246 39.74 -40.33 -5.06
CA LYS A 246 41.21 -40.48 -5.04
C LYS A 246 41.81 -40.60 -3.64
N LEU A 247 41.19 -39.95 -2.64
CA LEU A 247 41.59 -40.02 -1.23
C LEU A 247 40.89 -41.14 -0.43
N SER A 248 39.92 -41.83 -1.04
CA SER A 248 39.17 -42.92 -0.41
C SER A 248 39.97 -44.22 -0.44
N SER A 249 39.81 -45.07 0.58
CA SER A 249 40.47 -46.39 0.59
C SER A 249 39.60 -47.45 -0.06
N ILE A 250 40.17 -48.22 -0.98
CA ILE A 250 39.49 -49.27 -1.74
C ILE A 250 40.04 -50.63 -1.33
N THR A 251 39.17 -51.56 -0.95
CA THR A 251 39.56 -52.91 -0.53
C THR A 251 38.90 -54.00 -1.38
N GLY A 252 39.70 -54.98 -1.82
CA GLY A 252 39.30 -56.11 -2.69
C GLY A 252 40.49 -57.04 -3.01
N GLU A 253 40.25 -58.22 -3.60
CA GLU A 253 41.29 -59.25 -3.84
C GLU A 253 42.43 -58.77 -4.77
N ASN A 254 42.09 -58.15 -5.91
CA ASN A 254 43.05 -57.58 -6.86
C ASN A 254 42.52 -56.25 -7.42
N VAL A 255 42.87 -55.14 -6.78
CA VAL A 255 42.40 -53.78 -7.12
C VAL A 255 43.52 -52.98 -7.76
N GLN A 256 43.24 -52.38 -8.92
CA GLN A 256 44.06 -51.39 -9.59
C GLN A 256 43.32 -50.05 -9.59
N SER A 257 43.48 -49.26 -8.53
CA SER A 257 42.66 -48.07 -8.26
C SER A 257 42.64 -47.06 -9.42
N ASP A 258 43.77 -46.80 -10.06
CA ASP A 258 43.86 -45.84 -11.18
C ASP A 258 42.98 -46.24 -12.38
N ILE A 259 42.82 -47.55 -12.62
CA ILE A 259 41.98 -48.09 -13.70
C ILE A 259 40.52 -48.24 -13.24
N LEU A 260 40.32 -48.59 -11.97
CA LEU A 260 38.99 -48.80 -11.40
C LEU A 260 38.18 -47.49 -11.30
N LEU A 261 38.86 -46.39 -10.96
CA LEU A 261 38.24 -45.07 -10.79
C LEU A 261 38.19 -44.26 -12.08
N CYS A 262 39.01 -44.61 -13.08
CA CYS A 262 39.05 -43.91 -14.35
C CYS A 262 38.85 -44.90 -15.51
N PRO A 263 37.70 -44.86 -16.24
CA PRO A 263 37.38 -45.80 -17.32
C PRO A 263 38.28 -45.58 -18.54
N SER A 264 39.53 -46.00 -18.43
CA SER A 264 40.59 -45.80 -19.42
C SER A 264 41.43 -47.07 -19.57
N GLY A 265 41.75 -47.43 -20.82
CA GLY A 265 42.50 -48.65 -21.14
C GLY A 265 41.63 -49.90 -21.32
N GLY A 266 42.27 -51.02 -21.63
CA GLY A 266 41.60 -52.31 -21.93
C GLY A 266 41.88 -53.38 -20.87
N GLN A 267 41.93 -53.00 -19.59
CA GLN A 267 42.20 -53.90 -18.47
C GLN A 267 41.14 -53.73 -17.38
N ASN A 268 40.95 -54.75 -16.54
CA ASN A 268 40.01 -54.69 -15.43
C ASN A 268 40.62 -54.00 -14.21
N GLY A 269 39.94 -52.98 -13.67
CA GLY A 269 40.34 -52.28 -12.44
C GLY A 269 40.13 -53.10 -11.17
N TRP A 270 39.27 -54.12 -11.21
CA TRP A 270 39.11 -55.08 -10.13
C TRP A 270 38.85 -56.49 -10.65
N SER A 271 39.44 -57.50 -10.01
CA SER A 271 39.16 -58.92 -10.30
C SER A 271 39.17 -59.78 -9.03
N ALA A 272 38.37 -60.83 -9.01
CA ALA A 272 38.30 -61.84 -7.96
C ALA A 272 38.25 -63.25 -8.57
N SER A 273 38.89 -64.21 -7.89
CA SER A 273 39.04 -65.59 -8.37
C SER A 273 37.76 -66.44 -8.23
N GLU A 274 36.81 -65.99 -7.40
CA GLU A 274 35.48 -66.59 -7.27
C GLU A 274 34.39 -65.54 -7.53
N ALA A 275 33.47 -65.85 -8.45
CA ALA A 275 32.41 -64.92 -8.86
C ALA A 275 31.33 -64.66 -7.80
N VAL A 276 31.11 -65.62 -6.90
CA VAL A 276 30.00 -65.60 -5.93
C VAL A 276 30.55 -65.18 -4.57
N GLN A 277 30.00 -64.10 -3.99
CA GLN A 277 30.43 -63.50 -2.70
C GLN A 277 31.73 -62.69 -2.74
N SER A 278 32.26 -62.35 -3.92
CA SER A 278 33.36 -61.38 -4.02
C SER A 278 32.86 -59.97 -3.76
N THR A 279 33.66 -59.18 -3.05
CA THR A 279 33.31 -57.83 -2.58
C THR A 279 34.39 -56.82 -2.97
N LEU A 280 33.93 -55.61 -3.28
CA LEU A 280 34.74 -54.43 -3.52
C LEU A 280 34.17 -53.31 -2.67
N GLN A 281 34.95 -52.82 -1.71
CA GLN A 281 34.49 -51.82 -0.75
C GLN A 281 35.28 -50.51 -0.91
N PHE A 282 34.53 -49.41 -0.91
CA PHE A 282 34.98 -48.03 -0.90
C PHE A 282 34.70 -47.46 0.49
N ASP A 283 35.74 -47.25 1.28
CA ASP A 283 35.64 -46.47 2.52
C ASP A 283 35.91 -45.01 2.15
N LEU A 284 34.85 -44.20 2.16
CA LEU A 284 34.86 -42.85 1.63
C LEU A 284 35.56 -41.92 2.60
N LYS A 285 36.38 -41.04 2.05
CA LYS A 285 37.10 -40.05 2.86
C LYS A 285 36.14 -39.02 3.48
N ASN A 286 35.10 -38.65 2.74
CA ASN A 286 34.05 -37.71 3.15
C ASN A 286 32.68 -38.38 3.03
N GLU A 287 31.72 -37.86 3.77
CA GLU A 287 30.30 -38.21 3.61
C GLU A 287 29.79 -37.67 2.27
N ILE A 288 29.05 -38.49 1.53
CA ILE A 288 28.47 -38.14 0.23
C ILE A 288 26.98 -38.50 0.19
N HIS A 289 26.24 -37.89 -0.73
CA HIS A 289 24.85 -38.20 -1.03
C HIS A 289 24.75 -38.79 -2.44
N PRO A 290 24.91 -40.11 -2.61
CA PRO A 290 25.08 -40.69 -3.94
C PRO A 290 23.75 -40.70 -4.70
N SER A 291 23.73 -40.11 -5.90
CA SER A 291 22.58 -40.08 -6.79
C SER A 291 22.49 -41.33 -7.66
N LYS A 292 23.63 -41.76 -8.20
CA LYS A 292 23.75 -42.98 -9.02
C LYS A 292 25.16 -43.57 -9.02
N VAL A 293 25.24 -44.81 -9.48
CA VAL A 293 26.48 -45.52 -9.78
C VAL A 293 26.50 -45.93 -11.25
N ARG A 294 27.63 -45.74 -11.92
CA ARG A 294 27.88 -46.25 -13.28
C ARG A 294 28.86 -47.41 -13.18
N ILE A 295 28.46 -48.55 -13.75
CA ILE A 295 29.23 -49.79 -13.66
C ILE A 295 29.65 -50.21 -15.07
N TYR A 296 30.95 -50.42 -15.24
CA TYR A 296 31.55 -50.97 -16.46
C TYR A 296 31.91 -52.43 -16.20
N ASN A 297 31.25 -53.34 -16.91
CA ASN A 297 31.48 -54.77 -16.76
C ASN A 297 32.89 -55.16 -17.23
N SER A 298 33.34 -56.37 -16.88
CA SER A 298 34.65 -56.89 -17.25
C SER A 298 34.88 -56.84 -18.76
N VAL A 299 36.07 -56.42 -19.19
CA VAL A 299 36.50 -56.54 -20.60
C VAL A 299 36.84 -57.99 -21.00
N GLU A 300 36.85 -58.91 -20.05
CA GLU A 300 37.04 -60.35 -20.25
C GLU A 300 35.71 -61.11 -20.08
N GLU A 301 35.25 -61.78 -21.14
CA GLU A 301 33.95 -62.49 -21.19
C GLU A 301 33.73 -63.48 -20.03
N ASN A 302 34.77 -64.23 -19.65
CA ASN A 302 34.71 -65.24 -18.57
C ASN A 302 34.68 -64.67 -17.15
N SER A 303 34.74 -63.34 -17.02
CA SER A 303 34.82 -62.63 -15.74
C SER A 303 33.69 -61.60 -15.58
N GLU A 304 32.76 -61.51 -16.54
CA GLU A 304 31.64 -60.55 -16.50
C GLU A 304 30.63 -60.90 -15.41
N ILE A 305 30.16 -59.90 -14.67
CA ILE A 305 29.21 -60.03 -13.57
C ILE A 305 27.80 -59.95 -14.14
N SER A 306 26.88 -60.81 -13.67
CA SER A 306 25.49 -60.84 -14.12
C SER A 306 24.49 -60.38 -13.07
N LEU A 307 24.82 -60.53 -11.78
CA LEU A 307 24.01 -60.05 -10.67
C LEU A 307 24.88 -59.45 -9.58
N PHE A 308 24.46 -58.30 -9.06
CA PHE A 308 25.13 -57.61 -7.97
C PHE A 308 24.12 -57.01 -6.97
N ARG A 309 24.66 -56.48 -5.88
CA ARG A 309 23.96 -55.57 -4.96
C ARG A 309 24.94 -54.57 -4.37
N ILE A 310 24.40 -53.48 -3.81
CA ILE A 310 25.17 -52.44 -3.11
C ILE A 310 24.74 -52.39 -1.65
N ILE A 311 25.72 -52.31 -0.76
CA ILE A 311 25.54 -52.10 0.68
C ILE A 311 26.22 -50.79 1.06
N THR A 312 25.57 -49.96 1.89
CA THR A 312 26.14 -48.68 2.32
C THR A 312 26.29 -48.58 3.84
N GLY A 313 27.33 -47.90 4.31
CA GLY A 313 27.50 -47.50 5.72
C GLY A 313 27.03 -46.06 5.95
N PRO A 314 26.57 -45.71 7.18
CA PRO A 314 26.63 -46.49 8.41
C PRO A 314 25.47 -47.47 8.62
N SER A 315 24.44 -47.43 7.78
CA SER A 315 23.22 -48.24 7.93
C SER A 315 23.45 -49.75 7.74
N ASN A 316 24.52 -50.13 7.01
CA ASN A 316 24.82 -51.50 6.58
C ASN A 316 23.62 -52.18 5.88
N GLY A 317 22.78 -51.38 5.21
CA GLY A 317 21.59 -51.83 4.50
C GLY A 317 21.89 -52.11 3.02
N ILE A 318 21.07 -52.96 2.40
CA ILE A 318 21.05 -53.13 0.95
C ILE A 318 20.30 -51.96 0.33
N MET A 319 20.90 -51.31 -0.66
CA MET A 319 20.31 -50.16 -1.33
C MET A 319 19.28 -50.57 -2.37
N ASN A 320 18.15 -49.85 -2.41
CA ASN A 320 17.19 -49.95 -3.49
C ASN A 320 17.65 -49.05 -4.64
N LEU A 321 17.71 -49.62 -5.83
CA LEU A 321 18.23 -48.99 -7.03
C LEU A 321 17.17 -48.96 -8.13
N THR A 322 17.21 -47.91 -8.94
CA THR A 322 16.42 -47.80 -10.18
C THR A 322 17.39 -47.76 -11.36
N TYR A 323 17.09 -48.46 -12.45
CA TYR A 323 17.89 -48.46 -13.66
C TYR A 323 17.01 -48.38 -14.90
N LEU A 324 17.57 -47.86 -15.99
CA LEU A 324 16.93 -47.87 -17.29
C LEU A 324 17.24 -49.21 -17.97
N ASP A 325 16.24 -50.07 -18.15
CA ASP A 325 16.46 -51.40 -18.73
C ASP A 325 16.83 -51.29 -20.22
N PRO A 326 18.03 -51.70 -20.64
CA PRO A 326 18.46 -51.55 -22.04
C PRO A 326 17.55 -52.27 -23.03
N ALA A 327 16.95 -53.41 -22.62
CA ALA A 327 16.11 -54.22 -23.49
C ALA A 327 14.70 -53.64 -23.71
N SER A 328 14.05 -53.10 -22.67
CA SER A 328 12.69 -52.55 -22.78
C SER A 328 12.61 -51.04 -22.91
N GLY A 329 13.63 -50.30 -22.45
CA GLY A 329 13.61 -48.85 -22.38
C GLY A 329 12.75 -48.26 -21.28
N GLU A 330 12.34 -49.09 -20.33
CA GLU A 330 11.52 -48.68 -19.19
C GLU A 330 12.38 -48.64 -17.93
N LEU A 331 12.03 -47.74 -16.99
CA LEU A 331 12.65 -47.71 -15.67
C LEU A 331 12.22 -48.94 -14.86
N LYS A 332 13.20 -49.67 -14.32
CA LYS A 332 12.99 -50.83 -13.45
C LYS A 332 13.72 -50.64 -12.13
N GLN A 333 13.25 -51.34 -11.10
CA GLN A 333 13.84 -51.31 -9.76
C GLN A 333 14.46 -52.65 -9.39
N CYS A 334 15.51 -52.61 -8.57
CA CYS A 334 16.18 -53.77 -8.02
C CYS A 334 16.82 -53.42 -6.67
N ASP A 335 16.99 -54.40 -5.79
CA ASP A 335 17.60 -54.23 -4.48
C ASP A 335 18.75 -55.22 -4.24
N ALA A 336 18.44 -56.43 -3.79
CA ALA A 336 19.38 -57.49 -3.50
C ALA A 336 19.81 -58.27 -4.76
N TRP A 337 19.15 -58.06 -5.90
CA TRP A 337 19.44 -58.76 -7.16
C TRP A 337 19.33 -57.79 -8.35
N CYS A 338 20.35 -56.95 -8.52
CA CYS A 338 20.43 -56.01 -9.64
C CYS A 338 21.12 -56.67 -10.85
N PRO A 339 20.47 -56.70 -12.03
CA PRO A 339 21.02 -57.32 -13.22
C PRO A 339 22.07 -56.43 -13.88
N LEU A 340 23.18 -57.03 -14.30
CA LEU A 340 24.20 -56.40 -15.14
C LEU A 340 24.32 -57.24 -16.42
N LEU A 341 24.10 -56.62 -17.58
CA LEU A 341 24.16 -57.30 -18.87
C LEU A 341 25.61 -57.50 -19.31
N SER A 342 25.80 -58.48 -20.20
CA SER A 342 27.09 -58.66 -20.85
C SER A 342 27.37 -57.52 -21.83
N ILE A 343 28.65 -57.23 -22.06
CA ILE A 343 29.07 -56.24 -23.08
C ILE A 343 28.55 -56.65 -24.47
N GLU A 344 28.53 -57.95 -24.77
CA GLU A 344 27.96 -58.46 -26.03
C GLU A 344 26.46 -58.10 -26.15
N ASP A 345 25.67 -58.36 -25.11
CA ASP A 345 24.24 -58.03 -25.10
C ASP A 345 24.00 -56.52 -25.24
N LEU A 346 24.73 -55.68 -24.49
CA LEU A 346 24.64 -54.22 -24.59
C LEU A 346 24.99 -53.72 -26.00
N THR A 347 26.01 -54.31 -26.62
CA THR A 347 26.42 -53.99 -28.00
C THR A 347 25.34 -54.38 -29.02
N GLN A 348 24.74 -55.57 -28.88
CA GLN A 348 23.65 -56.02 -29.75
C GLN A 348 22.41 -55.13 -29.64
N ILE A 349 22.05 -54.73 -28.42
CA ILE A 349 20.91 -53.85 -28.16
C ILE A 349 21.18 -52.45 -28.74
N SER A 350 22.39 -51.90 -28.54
CA SER A 350 22.78 -50.58 -29.06
C SER A 350 22.73 -50.49 -30.59
N GLN A 351 23.05 -51.59 -31.30
CA GLN A 351 23.08 -51.65 -32.76
C GLN A 351 21.69 -51.78 -33.43
N ASN A 352 20.64 -52.06 -32.66
CA ASN A 352 19.29 -52.28 -33.21
C ASN A 352 18.52 -50.94 -33.35
N SER A 353 18.09 -50.57 -34.57
CA SER A 353 17.62 -49.21 -34.91
C SER A 353 16.22 -48.81 -34.39
N THR A 354 15.56 -49.67 -33.60
CA THR A 354 14.31 -49.37 -32.86
C THR A 354 14.57 -49.23 -31.36
N ALA A 355 15.80 -48.90 -30.98
CA ALA A 355 16.25 -48.97 -29.59
C ALA A 355 15.43 -48.08 -28.64
N ALA A 356 15.12 -48.67 -27.50
CA ALA A 356 14.77 -48.03 -26.25
C ALA A 356 15.61 -46.76 -25.97
N PRO A 357 15.06 -45.75 -25.25
CA PRO A 357 15.84 -44.59 -24.82
C PRO A 357 17.12 -45.02 -24.10
N LYS A 358 18.22 -44.32 -24.39
CA LYS A 358 19.56 -44.54 -23.77
C LYS A 358 19.83 -43.63 -22.56
N SER A 359 18.97 -42.63 -22.35
CA SER A 359 19.04 -41.67 -21.25
C SER A 359 17.62 -41.25 -20.89
N VAL A 360 17.31 -41.17 -19.60
CA VAL A 360 16.03 -40.66 -19.07
C VAL A 360 16.33 -39.81 -17.83
N GLY A 361 15.76 -38.60 -17.78
CA GLY A 361 15.78 -37.76 -16.57
C GLY A 361 14.87 -38.33 -15.49
N ILE A 362 15.32 -38.29 -14.23
CA ILE A 362 14.56 -38.72 -13.06
C ILE A 362 14.68 -37.65 -11.95
N ASN A 363 13.87 -37.75 -10.89
CA ASN A 363 13.89 -36.82 -9.76
C ASN A 363 13.82 -35.35 -10.20
N ASN A 364 12.81 -34.99 -11.00
CA ASN A 364 12.65 -33.66 -11.60
C ASN A 364 13.87 -33.19 -12.42
N ASN A 365 14.52 -34.08 -13.17
CA ASN A 365 15.72 -33.77 -13.96
C ASN A 365 16.93 -33.27 -13.13
N SER A 366 16.99 -33.56 -11.82
CA SER A 366 18.22 -33.37 -11.03
C SER A 366 19.29 -34.42 -11.34
N THR A 367 18.88 -35.60 -11.80
CA THR A 367 19.77 -36.69 -12.24
C THR A 367 19.20 -37.37 -13.48
N ASN A 368 20.05 -38.04 -14.25
CA ASN A 368 19.65 -38.85 -15.40
C ASN A 368 20.23 -40.26 -15.33
N LEU A 369 19.44 -41.25 -15.75
CA LEU A 369 19.84 -42.65 -15.87
C LEU A 369 20.20 -42.98 -17.31
N LYS A 370 21.40 -43.54 -17.51
CA LYS A 370 21.95 -43.85 -18.83
C LYS A 370 22.46 -45.29 -18.95
N TRP A 371 22.58 -45.76 -20.18
CA TRP A 371 23.36 -46.96 -20.51
C TRP A 371 24.05 -46.78 -21.86
N SER A 372 25.15 -47.52 -22.07
CA SER A 372 25.87 -47.55 -23.35
C SER A 372 26.33 -48.97 -23.68
N GLU A 373 27.08 -49.13 -24.77
CA GLU A 373 27.74 -50.40 -25.13
C GLU A 373 28.77 -50.86 -24.08
N SER A 374 29.18 -49.98 -23.17
CA SER A 374 30.26 -50.23 -22.20
C SER A 374 29.84 -50.16 -20.73
N TYR A 375 28.65 -49.62 -20.43
CA TYR A 375 28.22 -49.42 -19.05
C TYR A 375 26.71 -49.41 -18.87
N GLN A 376 26.29 -49.64 -17.62
CA GLN A 376 24.92 -49.41 -17.15
C GLN A 376 24.94 -48.56 -15.88
N GLU A 377 23.91 -47.73 -15.71
CA GLU A 377 23.73 -46.88 -14.53
C GLU A 377 22.58 -47.34 -13.65
N PHE A 378 22.74 -47.14 -12.34
CA PHE A 378 21.77 -47.47 -11.31
C PHE A 378 21.69 -46.30 -10.32
N ALA A 379 20.51 -45.68 -10.22
CA ALA A 379 20.24 -44.56 -9.35
C ALA A 379 19.76 -45.03 -7.98
N PHE A 380 20.22 -44.38 -6.92
CA PHE A 380 19.77 -44.65 -5.57
C PHE A 380 18.37 -44.08 -5.37
N VAL A 381 17.47 -44.87 -4.79
CA VAL A 381 16.08 -44.43 -4.56
C VAL A 381 15.97 -43.51 -3.34
N ASN A 382 16.83 -43.72 -2.34
CA ASN A 382 16.84 -42.92 -1.12
C ASN A 382 18.05 -42.00 -1.13
N ASP A 383 17.80 -40.72 -0.90
CA ASP A 383 18.84 -39.75 -0.58
C ASP A 383 19.29 -39.95 0.88
N ILE A 384 20.45 -40.58 1.06
CA ILE A 384 21.02 -40.85 2.38
C ILE A 384 22.52 -40.52 2.39
N PRO A 385 23.04 -39.98 3.51
CA PRO A 385 24.47 -39.79 3.67
C PRO A 385 25.18 -41.14 3.75
N VAL A 386 26.26 -41.29 2.98
CA VAL A 386 27.06 -42.51 2.86
C VAL A 386 28.53 -42.22 3.17
N THR A 387 29.11 -43.05 4.04
CA THR A 387 30.55 -43.04 4.37
C THR A 387 31.28 -44.30 3.91
N MET A 388 30.54 -45.32 3.49
CA MET A 388 31.08 -46.55 2.93
C MET A 388 30.13 -47.09 1.86
N LEU A 389 30.66 -47.54 0.73
CA LEU A 389 29.92 -48.23 -0.31
C LEU A 389 30.59 -49.57 -0.61
N GLN A 390 29.85 -50.67 -0.54
CA GLN A 390 30.32 -52.01 -0.84
C GLN A 390 29.53 -52.61 -2.00
N PHE A 391 30.23 -52.88 -3.10
CA PHE A 391 29.73 -53.66 -4.23
C PHE A 391 29.93 -55.15 -3.94
N VAL A 392 28.88 -55.96 -4.13
CA VAL A 392 28.91 -57.40 -3.91
C VAL A 392 28.49 -58.12 -5.18
N ALA A 393 29.38 -58.93 -5.76
CA ALA A 393 29.06 -59.80 -6.89
C ALA A 393 28.32 -61.05 -6.39
N LEU A 394 27.16 -61.31 -6.98
CA LEU A 394 26.27 -62.41 -6.60
C LEU A 394 26.27 -63.54 -7.63
N ALA A 395 26.45 -63.21 -8.90
CA ALA A 395 26.60 -64.16 -10.00
C ALA A 395 27.44 -63.57 -11.15
N SER A 396 28.03 -64.44 -11.95
CA SER A 396 28.81 -64.10 -13.16
C SER A 396 28.35 -64.95 -14.35
N TYR A 397 28.62 -64.48 -15.56
CA TYR A 397 28.52 -65.26 -16.79
C TYR A 397 29.60 -66.35 -16.90
N GLY A 398 30.71 -66.21 -16.17
CA GLY A 398 31.81 -67.16 -16.13
C GLY A 398 32.15 -67.64 -14.72
N SER A 399 33.43 -67.97 -14.49
CA SER A 399 33.91 -68.55 -13.21
C SER A 399 34.50 -67.52 -12.26
N ASN A 400 34.88 -66.34 -12.78
CA ASN A 400 35.53 -65.26 -12.04
C ASN A 400 34.60 -64.04 -12.01
N ALA A 401 34.89 -63.05 -11.17
CA ALA A 401 34.22 -61.75 -11.23
C ALA A 401 35.25 -60.65 -11.44
N ALA A 402 34.96 -59.72 -12.34
CA ALA A 402 35.78 -58.53 -12.55
C ALA A 402 34.92 -57.35 -12.97
N LEU A 403 35.43 -56.15 -12.68
CA LEU A 403 34.89 -54.89 -13.19
C LEU A 403 35.99 -54.16 -13.94
N HIS A 404 35.62 -53.57 -15.08
CA HIS A 404 36.52 -52.66 -15.78
C HIS A 404 36.71 -51.39 -14.95
N SER A 405 35.61 -50.74 -14.58
CA SER A 405 35.58 -49.45 -13.88
C SER A 405 34.25 -49.28 -13.13
N ILE A 406 34.23 -48.38 -12.15
CA ILE A 406 33.02 -47.97 -11.45
C ILE A 406 33.10 -46.47 -11.10
N GLU A 407 32.04 -45.74 -11.37
CA GLU A 407 31.94 -44.30 -11.06
C GLU A 407 30.74 -44.05 -10.14
N ILE A 408 30.90 -43.15 -9.18
CA ILE A 408 29.83 -42.73 -8.25
C ILE A 408 29.53 -41.26 -8.53
N PHE A 409 28.25 -40.90 -8.52
CA PHE A 409 27.77 -39.54 -8.74
C PHE A 409 26.94 -39.06 -7.56
N GLU A 410 26.84 -37.74 -7.40
CA GLU A 410 26.05 -37.06 -6.38
C GLU A 410 25.33 -35.83 -6.95
N THR A 411 24.13 -35.54 -6.41
CA THR A 411 23.36 -34.32 -6.71
C THR A 411 23.67 -33.17 -5.75
N GLU A 412 24.17 -33.48 -4.56
CA GLU A 412 24.76 -32.53 -3.62
C GLU A 412 26.27 -32.74 -3.62
N PHE A 413 27.01 -31.82 -4.23
CA PHE A 413 28.46 -31.89 -4.30
C PHE A 413 29.13 -30.80 -3.49
N MET A 414 30.31 -31.12 -2.96
CA MET A 414 31.09 -30.22 -2.11
C MET A 414 32.29 -29.67 -2.87
N VAL A 415 32.52 -28.36 -2.76
CA VAL A 415 33.74 -27.69 -3.21
C VAL A 415 34.56 -27.31 -1.99
N TYR A 416 35.69 -27.98 -1.80
CA TYR A 416 36.54 -27.82 -0.62
C TYR A 416 37.53 -26.68 -0.81
N ALA A 417 37.81 -25.93 0.25
CA ALA A 417 38.85 -24.91 0.24
C ALA A 417 40.24 -25.55 0.16
N ASN A 418 40.42 -26.73 0.78
CA ASN A 418 41.57 -27.59 0.54
C ASN A 418 41.40 -28.34 -0.80
N ASN A 419 42.06 -27.84 -1.86
CA ASN A 419 41.96 -28.40 -3.21
C ASN A 419 42.36 -29.88 -3.34
N SER A 420 43.08 -30.46 -2.39
CA SER A 420 43.41 -31.90 -2.42
C SER A 420 42.16 -32.79 -2.46
N TYR A 421 41.03 -32.29 -1.91
CA TYR A 421 39.74 -32.99 -1.90
C TYR A 421 38.90 -32.77 -3.16
N ASN A 422 39.30 -31.82 -4.02
CA ASN A 422 38.60 -31.50 -5.26
C ASN A 422 39.18 -32.25 -6.48
N GLU A 423 40.31 -32.96 -6.31
CA GLU A 423 41.00 -33.59 -7.43
C GLU A 423 40.12 -34.65 -8.13
N PRO A 424 39.95 -34.57 -9.46
CA PRO A 424 39.12 -35.53 -10.19
C PRO A 424 39.73 -36.94 -10.18
N ASN A 425 38.89 -37.95 -10.37
CA ASN A 425 39.32 -39.36 -10.46
C ASN A 425 40.22 -39.64 -11.66
N CYS A 426 39.99 -38.94 -12.78
CA CYS A 426 40.74 -39.08 -14.02
C CYS A 426 41.65 -37.86 -14.27
N GLU A 427 42.93 -38.10 -14.59
CA GLU A 427 43.87 -37.02 -14.94
C GLU A 427 43.49 -36.25 -16.23
N SER A 428 42.65 -36.84 -17.08
CA SER A 428 42.15 -36.20 -18.31
C SER A 428 41.09 -35.12 -18.06
N VAL A 429 40.50 -35.07 -16.87
CA VAL A 429 39.47 -34.09 -16.52
C VAL A 429 40.15 -32.77 -16.15
N THR A 430 39.88 -31.74 -16.95
CA THR A 430 40.52 -30.42 -16.81
C THR A 430 39.61 -29.37 -16.19
N GLU A 431 38.29 -29.54 -16.30
CA GLU A 431 37.28 -28.69 -15.69
C GLU A 431 36.62 -29.46 -14.53
N TYR A 432 36.79 -28.93 -13.32
CA TYR A 432 36.22 -29.46 -12.08
C TYR A 432 36.15 -28.34 -11.03
N SER A 433 35.35 -28.57 -9.99
CA SER A 433 35.16 -27.59 -8.93
C SER A 433 36.46 -27.32 -8.20
N LYS A 434 36.82 -26.06 -7.94
CA LYS A 434 38.10 -25.72 -7.29
C LYS A 434 37.98 -24.47 -6.43
N ALA A 435 38.95 -24.27 -5.54
CA ALA A 435 39.10 -23.05 -4.76
C ALA A 435 40.38 -22.30 -5.15
N GLU A 436 40.30 -20.97 -5.28
CA GLU A 436 41.44 -20.08 -5.41
C GLU A 436 41.69 -19.38 -4.06
N LEU A 437 42.93 -19.48 -3.56
CA LEU A 437 43.34 -18.89 -2.30
C LEU A 437 44.14 -17.62 -2.56
N SER A 438 43.88 -16.59 -1.77
CA SER A 438 44.72 -15.40 -1.63
C SER A 438 46.19 -15.74 -1.31
N SER A 439 47.11 -14.81 -1.55
CA SER A 439 48.57 -14.99 -1.32
C SER A 439 49.00 -15.02 0.16
N ASP A 440 48.06 -15.20 1.08
CA ASP A 440 48.29 -15.27 2.52
C ASP A 440 48.85 -16.65 2.95
N ASN A 441 49.35 -16.76 4.18
CA ASN A 441 49.96 -17.98 4.70
C ASN A 441 48.90 -18.99 5.15
N TRP A 442 48.20 -19.60 4.20
CA TRP A 442 47.22 -20.65 4.44
C TRP A 442 47.88 -21.95 4.94
N TYR A 443 47.28 -22.57 5.95
CA TYR A 443 47.73 -23.84 6.54
C TYR A 443 46.56 -24.73 6.94
N THR A 444 46.79 -26.04 7.03
CA THR A 444 45.87 -27.01 7.66
C THR A 444 46.41 -27.40 9.04
N THR A 445 45.52 -27.77 9.96
CA THR A 445 45.89 -28.20 11.32
C THR A 445 46.34 -29.66 11.34
N ASP A 446 45.65 -30.49 10.58
CA ASP A 446 45.97 -31.88 10.29
C ASP A 446 45.98 -32.15 8.78
N GLU A 447 46.73 -33.18 8.33
CA GLU A 447 46.75 -33.60 6.92
C GLU A 447 45.38 -34.13 6.44
N SER A 448 44.47 -34.44 7.38
CA SER A 448 43.12 -34.90 7.12
C SER A 448 42.06 -33.81 7.11
N ASP A 449 42.42 -32.53 7.28
CA ASP A 449 41.44 -31.44 7.36
C ASP A 449 40.91 -31.06 5.97
N THR A 450 39.59 -30.92 5.88
CA THR A 450 38.88 -30.41 4.69
C THR A 450 38.97 -28.88 4.58
N TYR A 451 39.21 -28.21 5.70
CA TYR A 451 39.29 -26.75 5.81
C TYR A 451 40.71 -26.24 5.86
N ILE A 452 40.87 -24.97 5.50
CA ILE A 452 42.12 -24.21 5.57
C ILE A 452 41.98 -23.04 6.53
N SER A 453 43.08 -22.67 7.17
CA SER A 453 43.14 -21.56 8.13
C SER A 453 44.24 -20.58 7.75
N THR A 454 44.05 -19.30 8.08
CA THR A 454 45.10 -18.28 7.97
C THR A 454 45.03 -17.31 9.15
N ASN A 455 46.18 -16.83 9.60
CA ASN A 455 46.23 -15.77 10.60
C ASN A 455 46.02 -14.42 9.92
N ILE A 456 45.26 -13.54 10.54
CA ILE A 456 44.95 -12.21 10.01
C ILE A 456 46.08 -11.24 10.36
N ASP A 457 46.80 -10.81 9.33
CA ASP A 457 47.83 -9.75 9.38
C ASP A 457 47.29 -8.44 8.75
N ASP A 458 48.12 -7.65 8.05
CA ASP A 458 47.72 -6.38 7.42
C ASP A 458 46.88 -6.55 6.12
N ASN A 459 46.86 -7.75 5.52
CA ASN A 459 46.10 -8.05 4.31
C ASN A 459 44.70 -8.60 4.64
N ILE A 460 43.77 -8.48 3.67
CA ILE A 460 42.42 -9.07 3.76
C ILE A 460 42.46 -10.40 3.01
N PRO A 461 42.57 -11.55 3.70
CA PRO A 461 42.56 -12.85 3.03
C PRO A 461 41.20 -13.15 2.43
N TYR A 462 41.24 -13.91 1.33
CA TYR A 462 40.05 -14.42 0.66
C TYR A 462 40.25 -15.83 0.12
N VAL A 463 39.13 -16.53 -0.07
CA VAL A 463 39.01 -17.79 -0.81
C VAL A 463 37.88 -17.64 -1.80
N THR A 464 38.13 -17.95 -3.07
CA THR A 464 37.12 -17.93 -4.13
C THR A 464 36.81 -19.35 -4.56
N PHE A 465 35.57 -19.80 -4.38
CA PHE A 465 35.09 -21.07 -4.89
C PHE A 465 34.60 -20.91 -6.33
N HIS A 466 35.01 -21.85 -7.17
CA HIS A 466 34.57 -22.03 -8.56
C HIS A 466 33.89 -23.40 -8.67
N PRO A 467 32.58 -23.50 -8.35
CA PRO A 467 31.82 -24.73 -8.56
C PRO A 467 31.67 -25.03 -10.06
N ASN A 468 31.78 -26.31 -10.44
CA ASN A 468 31.62 -26.76 -11.81
C ASN A 468 30.14 -26.95 -12.16
N ILE A 469 29.44 -25.85 -12.45
CA ILE A 469 28.06 -25.86 -12.90
C ILE A 469 28.03 -25.77 -14.43
N THR A 470 27.75 -26.90 -15.07
CA THR A 470 27.83 -27.05 -16.53
C THR A 470 26.53 -26.68 -17.24
N TYR A 471 25.40 -26.72 -16.54
CA TYR A 471 24.08 -26.63 -17.16
C TYR A 471 23.21 -25.57 -16.48
N PRO A 472 22.36 -24.86 -17.25
CA PRO A 472 21.32 -24.03 -16.68
C PRO A 472 20.34 -24.86 -15.85
N GLY A 473 19.90 -24.32 -14.73
CA GLY A 473 19.05 -25.04 -13.78
C GLY A 473 18.85 -24.26 -12.50
N ARG A 474 18.17 -24.88 -11.53
CA ARG A 474 17.98 -24.31 -10.20
C ARG A 474 18.89 -24.99 -9.19
N TYR A 475 19.58 -24.17 -8.40
CA TYR A 475 20.62 -24.62 -7.49
C TYR A 475 20.46 -23.97 -6.11
N THR A 476 20.84 -24.72 -5.08
CA THR A 476 20.96 -24.23 -3.70
C THR A 476 22.42 -24.29 -3.25
N PHE A 477 22.91 -23.20 -2.64
CA PHE A 477 24.28 -23.05 -2.16
C PHE A 477 24.29 -22.88 -0.64
N ASN A 478 25.07 -23.73 0.03
CA ASN A 478 25.29 -23.71 1.46
C ASN A 478 26.77 -23.55 1.75
N ILE A 479 27.15 -22.63 2.63
CA ILE A 479 28.55 -22.47 3.05
C ILE A 479 28.75 -23.12 4.42
N TYR A 480 29.74 -24.01 4.52
CA TYR A 480 30.01 -24.77 5.73
C TYR A 480 31.13 -24.11 6.53
N THR A 481 30.93 -24.03 7.84
CA THR A 481 31.90 -23.54 8.80
C THR A 481 32.21 -24.64 9.82
N PRO A 482 33.47 -25.04 9.98
CA PRO A 482 33.83 -26.13 10.88
C PRO A 482 33.72 -25.67 12.33
N GLY A 483 33.55 -26.59 13.28
CA GLY A 483 33.55 -26.30 14.71
C GLY A 483 34.92 -25.81 15.21
N CYS A 484 34.92 -24.90 16.18
CA CYS A 484 36.14 -24.33 16.76
C CYS A 484 36.60 -25.01 18.06
N LEU A 485 35.86 -26.00 18.56
CA LEU A 485 36.24 -26.74 19.77
C LEU A 485 37.39 -27.72 19.53
N GLN A 486 37.47 -28.29 18.33
CA GLN A 486 38.48 -29.30 17.99
C GLN A 486 39.90 -28.72 17.92
N ASP A 487 40.04 -27.48 17.43
CA ASP A 487 41.30 -26.76 17.27
C ASP A 487 41.54 -25.69 18.35
N ASN A 488 40.62 -25.54 19.32
CA ASN A 488 40.62 -24.50 20.36
C ASN A 488 40.73 -23.06 19.82
N SER A 489 40.22 -22.79 18.62
CA SER A 489 40.36 -21.49 17.94
C SER A 489 39.19 -20.52 18.17
N CYS A 490 38.15 -20.91 18.94
CA CYS A 490 36.90 -20.13 19.07
C CYS A 490 37.09 -18.65 19.44
N SER A 491 38.06 -18.33 20.30
CA SER A 491 38.35 -16.96 20.76
C SER A 491 39.11 -16.12 19.73
N LYS A 492 39.69 -16.75 18.71
CA LYS A 492 40.48 -16.13 17.65
C LYS A 492 39.70 -15.96 16.34
N ARG A 493 38.60 -16.69 16.15
CA ARG A 493 37.78 -16.61 14.95
C ARG A 493 36.97 -15.31 14.88
N GLY A 494 36.70 -14.83 13.67
CA GLY A 494 35.96 -13.58 13.44
C GLY A 494 34.77 -13.76 12.50
N ILE A 495 34.49 -12.69 11.75
CA ILE A 495 33.40 -12.58 10.79
C ILE A 495 34.00 -12.56 9.38
N VAL A 496 33.40 -13.32 8.48
CA VAL A 496 33.69 -13.28 7.03
C VAL A 496 32.48 -12.75 6.27
N ASN A 497 32.72 -12.03 5.18
CA ASN A 497 31.70 -11.68 4.20
C ASN A 497 31.79 -12.66 3.03
N VAL A 498 30.68 -13.37 2.76
CA VAL A 498 30.55 -14.31 1.65
C VAL A 498 29.69 -13.68 0.58
N THR A 499 30.28 -13.43 -0.59
CA THR A 499 29.61 -12.79 -1.72
C THR A 499 29.57 -13.75 -2.91
N MET A 500 28.39 -13.96 -3.49
CA MET A 500 28.17 -14.74 -4.70
C MET A 500 28.00 -13.82 -5.90
N ILE A 501 28.75 -14.04 -6.97
CA ILE A 501 28.79 -13.18 -8.15
C ILE A 501 28.55 -14.03 -9.40
N ASP A 502 27.59 -13.64 -10.22
CA ASP A 502 27.49 -14.16 -11.59
C ASP A 502 28.36 -13.28 -12.51
N ARG A 503 29.45 -13.85 -13.02
CA ARG A 503 30.40 -13.13 -13.89
C ARG A 503 29.89 -12.93 -15.32
N SER A 504 28.91 -13.70 -15.76
CA SER A 504 28.34 -13.57 -17.11
C SER A 504 27.56 -12.26 -17.27
N ILE A 505 26.86 -11.85 -16.21
CA ILE A 505 26.09 -10.60 -16.12
C ILE A 505 26.74 -9.56 -15.20
N ASN A 506 27.84 -9.92 -14.53
CA ASN A 506 28.59 -9.10 -13.59
C ASN A 506 27.72 -8.54 -12.45
N GLU A 507 26.85 -9.39 -11.88
CA GLU A 507 25.90 -9.07 -10.80
C GLU A 507 26.26 -9.83 -9.51
N VAL A 508 26.07 -9.18 -8.36
CA VAL A 508 26.14 -9.82 -7.04
C VAL A 508 24.78 -10.47 -6.76
N LEU A 509 24.75 -11.80 -6.66
CA LEU A 509 23.52 -12.56 -6.44
C LEU A 509 23.13 -12.63 -4.96
N ALA A 510 24.13 -12.69 -4.07
CA ALA A 510 23.94 -12.75 -2.62
C ALA A 510 25.18 -12.23 -1.89
N SER A 511 25.01 -11.63 -0.70
CA SER A 511 26.12 -11.32 0.21
C SER A 511 25.67 -11.52 1.66
N VAL A 512 26.41 -12.32 2.44
CA VAL A 512 26.06 -12.67 3.83
C VAL A 512 27.28 -12.57 4.74
N LEU A 513 27.09 -12.01 5.94
CA LEU A 513 28.09 -12.00 7.00
C LEU A 513 27.98 -13.26 7.87
N ILE A 514 29.09 -13.98 8.03
CA ILE A 514 29.12 -15.27 8.71
C ILE A 514 30.08 -15.24 9.89
N TYR A 515 29.55 -15.57 11.06
CA TYR A 515 30.30 -15.72 12.30
C TYR A 515 30.93 -17.10 12.35
N GLN A 516 32.24 -17.17 12.60
CA GLN A 516 32.99 -18.41 12.58
C GLN A 516 33.24 -19.02 13.97
N THR A 517 32.62 -18.45 15.01
CA THR A 517 32.82 -18.83 16.43
C THR A 517 31.91 -19.96 16.90
N ASN A 518 31.41 -20.80 16.00
CA ASN A 518 30.53 -21.93 16.29
C ASN A 518 31.30 -23.09 16.93
N ASN A 519 30.75 -23.66 18.01
CA ASN A 519 31.38 -24.75 18.75
C ASN A 519 31.53 -26.03 17.91
N GLU A 520 30.45 -26.40 17.22
CA GLU A 520 30.33 -27.57 16.34
C GLU A 520 30.16 -27.11 14.88
N ASP A 521 30.31 -28.00 13.92
CA ASP A 521 30.10 -27.71 12.50
C ASP A 521 28.71 -27.11 12.25
N LYS A 522 28.64 -26.12 11.36
CA LYS A 522 27.39 -25.53 10.89
C LYS A 522 27.44 -25.26 9.38
N PHE A 523 26.28 -25.05 8.80
CA PHE A 523 26.15 -24.43 7.49
C PHE A 523 25.27 -23.18 7.58
N ASP A 524 25.52 -22.23 6.69
CA ASP A 524 24.69 -21.05 6.51
C ASP A 524 24.19 -21.07 5.04
N PRO A 525 22.88 -20.91 4.78
CA PRO A 525 22.36 -20.84 3.42
C PRO A 525 22.81 -19.54 2.75
N LEU A 526 23.33 -19.63 1.53
CA LEU A 526 23.84 -18.48 0.77
C LEU A 526 22.88 -18.02 -0.31
N TYR A 527 22.37 -18.94 -1.13
CA TYR A 527 21.53 -18.63 -2.29
C TYR A 527 20.73 -19.84 -2.74
N THR A 528 19.48 -19.62 -3.13
CA THR A 528 18.65 -20.60 -3.85
C THR A 528 18.01 -19.90 -5.04
N GLY A 529 18.21 -20.40 -6.25
CA GLY A 529 17.63 -19.79 -7.45
C GLY A 529 18.14 -20.39 -8.75
N SER A 530 17.59 -19.89 -9.85
CA SER A 530 17.97 -20.31 -11.20
C SER A 530 19.29 -19.66 -11.62
N LEU A 531 20.19 -20.45 -12.18
CA LEU A 531 21.45 -20.01 -12.73
C LEU A 531 21.58 -20.47 -14.18
N GLY A 532 21.96 -19.55 -15.06
CA GLY A 532 22.32 -19.86 -16.45
C GLY A 532 23.81 -20.18 -16.64
N SER A 533 24.65 -19.82 -15.66
CA SER A 533 26.10 -20.04 -15.70
C SER A 533 26.69 -20.25 -14.31
N ALA A 534 27.92 -20.77 -14.25
CA ALA A 534 28.61 -21.01 -12.98
C ALA A 534 28.99 -19.70 -12.28
N PRO A 535 28.57 -19.49 -11.02
CA PRO A 535 28.88 -18.30 -10.24
C PRO A 535 30.26 -18.44 -9.54
N GLU A 536 30.82 -17.31 -9.11
CA GLU A 536 31.97 -17.25 -8.21
C GLU A 536 31.51 -16.93 -6.79
N ILE A 537 31.97 -17.69 -5.80
CA ILE A 537 31.65 -17.43 -4.39
C ILE A 537 32.93 -16.99 -3.69
N ILE A 538 32.97 -15.73 -3.24
CA ILE A 538 34.13 -15.11 -2.62
C ILE A 538 33.89 -14.99 -1.12
N VAL A 539 34.67 -15.72 -0.33
CA VAL A 539 34.72 -15.58 1.13
C VAL A 539 35.87 -14.63 1.47
N THR A 540 35.57 -13.50 2.08
CA THR A 540 36.55 -12.46 2.47
C THR A 540 36.50 -12.19 3.95
N TRP A 541 37.64 -11.92 4.56
CA TRP A 541 37.67 -11.45 5.95
C TRP A 541 36.98 -10.09 6.11
N ASP A 542 36.07 -9.99 7.09
CA ASP A 542 35.38 -8.73 7.40
C ASP A 542 35.92 -8.13 8.71
N LYS A 543 35.78 -8.84 9.83
CA LYS A 543 36.03 -8.24 11.15
C LYS A 543 36.42 -9.24 12.24
N ALA A 544 37.32 -8.82 13.11
CA ALA A 544 37.66 -9.51 14.36
C ALA A 544 36.60 -9.31 15.46
N ILE A 545 36.30 -10.36 16.23
CA ILE A 545 35.37 -10.32 17.36
C ILE A 545 36.12 -10.21 18.71
N GLY A 546 37.40 -10.58 18.77
CA GLY A 546 38.18 -10.78 20.00
C GLY A 546 39.58 -10.14 20.04
N GLU A 547 40.56 -10.86 20.59
CA GLU A 547 41.95 -10.41 20.86
C GLU A 547 42.77 -10.10 19.58
N SER A 548 43.93 -9.48 19.76
CA SER A 548 45.01 -9.48 18.76
C SER A 548 45.44 -10.92 18.49
N ASP A 549 45.53 -11.32 17.21
CA ASP A 549 45.73 -12.69 16.68
C ASP A 549 44.42 -13.37 16.23
N SER A 550 43.75 -12.76 15.24
CA SER A 550 42.55 -13.33 14.62
C SER A 550 42.89 -14.39 13.57
N VAL A 551 42.00 -15.38 13.41
CA VAL A 551 42.11 -16.47 12.43
C VAL A 551 40.87 -16.50 11.57
N MET A 552 41.06 -16.59 10.25
CA MET A 552 40.00 -16.92 9.29
C MET A 552 40.08 -18.40 8.93
N VAL A 553 38.93 -19.05 8.87
CA VAL A 553 38.81 -20.45 8.49
C VAL A 553 37.87 -20.57 7.29
N VAL A 554 38.15 -21.44 6.33
CA VAL A 554 37.22 -21.73 5.22
C VAL A 554 37.21 -23.23 4.98
N ASP A 555 36.03 -23.85 5.04
CA ASP A 555 35.87 -25.30 4.86
C ASP A 555 35.41 -25.66 3.44
N ARG A 556 34.11 -25.59 3.17
CA ARG A 556 33.55 -26.03 1.89
C ARG A 556 32.26 -25.32 1.53
N LEU A 557 31.97 -25.32 0.23
CA LEU A 557 30.72 -24.90 -0.37
C LEU A 557 29.93 -26.15 -0.79
N GLY A 558 28.73 -26.35 -0.26
CA GLY A 558 27.79 -27.35 -0.75
C GLY A 558 26.91 -26.77 -1.84
N VAL A 559 26.77 -27.51 -2.94
CA VAL A 559 25.94 -27.16 -4.09
C VAL A 559 24.95 -28.28 -4.34
N ILE A 560 23.66 -27.97 -4.22
CA ILE A 560 22.56 -28.91 -4.45
C ILE A 560 21.92 -28.56 -5.79
N THR A 561 21.90 -29.52 -6.71
CA THR A 561 21.15 -29.42 -7.97
C THR A 561 19.69 -29.79 -7.72
N GLU A 562 18.78 -28.80 -7.79
CA GLU A 562 17.34 -29.06 -7.63
C GLU A 562 16.70 -29.59 -8.92
N TYR A 563 17.02 -28.97 -10.05
CA TYR A 563 16.68 -29.48 -11.39
C TYR A 563 17.59 -28.85 -12.45
N ILE A 564 17.83 -29.60 -13.53
CA ILE A 564 18.43 -29.08 -14.77
C ILE A 564 17.34 -28.65 -15.74
N ASP A 565 17.48 -27.44 -16.29
CA ASP A 565 16.60 -26.91 -17.31
C ASP A 565 16.96 -27.53 -18.67
N THR A 566 16.42 -28.71 -18.92
CA THR A 566 16.61 -29.44 -20.18
C THR A 566 15.99 -28.73 -21.38
N ILE A 567 15.04 -27.82 -21.18
CA ILE A 567 14.35 -27.08 -22.24
C ILE A 567 15.32 -26.08 -22.86
N SER A 568 15.98 -25.28 -22.02
CA SER A 568 17.01 -24.32 -22.44
C SER A 568 18.20 -24.96 -23.15
N ILE A 569 18.51 -26.24 -22.86
CA ILE A 569 19.66 -26.96 -23.43
C ILE A 569 19.31 -27.63 -24.76
N SER A 570 18.12 -28.25 -24.88
CA SER A 570 17.89 -29.23 -25.93
C SER A 570 17.05 -28.79 -27.10
N SER A 571 16.11 -27.83 -26.91
CA SER A 571 15.16 -27.30 -27.92
C SER A 571 14.86 -28.23 -29.12
N ASN A 572 14.69 -29.53 -28.86
CA ASN A 572 14.16 -30.54 -29.77
C ASN A 572 12.70 -30.81 -29.42
N ASP A 573 12.21 -30.23 -28.32
CA ASP A 573 10.81 -30.27 -27.98
C ASP A 573 10.11 -29.18 -28.80
N THR A 574 9.30 -29.62 -29.76
CA THR A 574 8.46 -28.77 -30.61
C THR A 574 7.31 -28.10 -29.84
N THR A 575 7.39 -28.06 -28.52
CA THR A 575 6.41 -27.52 -27.60
C THR A 575 6.79 -26.09 -27.25
N PHE A 576 5.86 -25.18 -27.54
CA PHE A 576 5.93 -23.78 -27.17
C PHE A 576 5.76 -23.66 -25.64
N HIS A 577 6.77 -23.16 -24.95
CA HIS A 577 6.76 -22.99 -23.50
C HIS A 577 6.52 -21.52 -23.15
N LEU A 578 5.71 -21.26 -22.11
CA LEU A 578 5.52 -19.94 -21.53
C LEU A 578 6.09 -19.93 -20.12
N ASN A 579 6.46 -18.75 -19.62
CA ASN A 579 6.86 -18.57 -18.21
C ASN A 579 6.26 -17.28 -17.66
N GLY A 580 4.93 -17.25 -17.57
CA GLY A 580 4.19 -16.14 -16.98
C GLY A 580 4.01 -14.89 -17.85
N LEU A 581 4.62 -14.80 -19.04
CA LEU A 581 4.31 -13.76 -20.04
C LEU A 581 3.77 -14.36 -21.34
N PHE A 582 2.76 -13.72 -21.92
CA PHE A 582 2.24 -14.07 -23.25
C PHE A 582 1.83 -12.82 -24.03
N GLN A 583 2.48 -12.56 -25.16
CA GLN A 583 2.08 -11.47 -26.07
C GLN A 583 1.05 -11.97 -27.10
N TYR A 584 -0.06 -11.23 -27.25
CA TYR A 584 -1.13 -11.58 -28.18
C TYR A 584 -1.52 -10.39 -29.08
N ASN A 585 -1.77 -10.68 -30.36
CA ASN A 585 -2.20 -9.68 -31.34
C ASN A 585 -3.74 -9.61 -31.43
N THR A 586 -4.32 -8.45 -31.15
CA THR A 586 -5.76 -8.20 -31.09
C THR A 586 -6.39 -7.78 -32.42
N ALA A 587 -5.61 -7.50 -33.48
CA ALA A 587 -6.16 -7.07 -34.78
C ALA A 587 -6.96 -8.18 -35.48
N ASN A 588 -6.76 -9.43 -35.08
CA ASN A 588 -7.38 -10.61 -35.66
C ASN A 588 -7.76 -11.60 -34.55
N VAL A 589 -8.68 -11.21 -33.66
CA VAL A 589 -9.19 -12.03 -32.54
C VAL A 589 -9.73 -13.40 -33.00
N THR A 590 -10.05 -13.55 -34.30
CA THR A 590 -10.56 -14.78 -34.92
C THR A 590 -9.56 -15.49 -35.86
N ALA A 591 -8.36 -14.94 -36.11
CA ALA A 591 -7.37 -15.60 -36.96
C ALA A 591 -6.42 -16.49 -36.14
N SER A 592 -5.86 -17.48 -36.80
CA SER A 592 -4.89 -18.43 -36.25
C SER A 592 -3.66 -17.72 -35.65
N ILE A 593 -3.11 -18.29 -34.57
CA ILE A 593 -2.00 -17.80 -33.73
C ILE A 593 -0.68 -17.58 -34.50
N PHE A 594 -0.60 -17.88 -35.81
CA PHE A 594 0.61 -17.78 -36.65
C PHE A 594 1.25 -16.38 -36.82
N SER A 595 0.80 -15.37 -36.09
CA SER A 595 1.41 -14.04 -36.03
C SER A 595 1.59 -13.52 -34.61
N THR A 596 1.75 -14.39 -33.60
CA THR A 596 2.21 -13.95 -32.28
C THR A 596 3.68 -13.60 -32.35
N ASN A 597 4.03 -12.51 -31.67
CA ASN A 597 5.39 -12.04 -31.57
C ASN A 597 6.00 -12.68 -30.33
N ASP A 598 6.91 -13.63 -30.50
CA ASP A 598 7.35 -14.48 -29.39
C ASP A 598 8.39 -13.81 -28.48
N THR A 599 8.73 -12.53 -28.74
CA THR A 599 9.80 -11.83 -28.00
C THR A 599 9.59 -11.76 -26.50
N PHE A 600 8.37 -11.52 -26.02
CA PHE A 600 8.09 -11.53 -24.58
C PHE A 600 8.05 -12.95 -23.97
N ASN A 601 7.63 -13.94 -24.77
CA ASN A 601 7.58 -15.34 -24.35
C ASN A 601 9.01 -15.84 -24.13
N ASP A 602 9.88 -15.61 -25.11
CA ASP A 602 11.32 -15.90 -25.03
C ASP A 602 11.97 -15.12 -23.89
N TYR A 603 11.70 -13.81 -23.80
CA TYR A 603 12.27 -12.98 -22.75
C TYR A 603 11.96 -13.53 -21.35
N ALA A 604 10.73 -13.99 -21.11
CA ALA A 604 10.36 -14.52 -19.82
C ALA A 604 11.06 -15.85 -19.47
N LEU A 605 11.27 -16.71 -20.46
CA LEU A 605 12.00 -17.97 -20.28
C LEU A 605 13.47 -17.74 -19.89
N TYR A 606 14.11 -16.70 -20.45
CA TYR A 606 15.53 -16.43 -20.20
C TYR A 606 15.80 -15.49 -19.01
N ASN A 607 14.83 -14.69 -18.58
CA ASN A 607 15.06 -13.62 -17.59
C ASN A 607 14.34 -13.81 -16.25
N PHE A 608 13.40 -14.77 -16.15
CA PHE A 608 12.65 -15.04 -14.92
C PHE A 608 12.76 -16.51 -14.52
N PRO A 609 12.66 -16.85 -13.22
CA PRO A 609 12.65 -18.24 -12.76
C PRO A 609 11.45 -19.00 -13.34
N LEU A 610 11.56 -20.34 -13.49
CA LEU A 610 10.38 -21.16 -13.83
C LEU A 610 9.31 -21.01 -12.74
N ASP A 611 8.04 -21.02 -13.14
CA ASP A 611 6.89 -20.75 -12.26
C ASP A 611 6.91 -19.31 -11.71
N ALA A 612 7.36 -18.37 -12.54
CA ALA A 612 7.27 -16.96 -12.22
C ALA A 612 5.80 -16.54 -12.08
N ASN A 613 5.48 -15.84 -11.00
CA ASN A 613 4.22 -15.14 -10.81
C ASN A 613 4.45 -13.66 -11.08
N LEU A 614 4.13 -13.24 -12.31
CA LEU A 614 4.49 -11.93 -12.84
C LEU A 614 3.33 -10.93 -12.80
N TYR A 615 3.68 -9.66 -12.63
CA TYR A 615 2.84 -8.48 -12.76
C TYR A 615 3.49 -7.57 -13.80
N ALA A 616 2.68 -6.92 -14.63
CA ALA A 616 3.19 -5.99 -15.63
C ALA A 616 2.32 -4.73 -15.69
N ALA A 617 2.95 -3.58 -15.93
CA ALA A 617 2.28 -2.32 -16.21
C ALA A 617 3.09 -1.48 -17.20
N SER A 618 2.42 -0.60 -17.94
CA SER A 618 3.08 0.30 -18.90
C SER A 618 3.22 1.71 -18.34
N LEU A 619 4.38 2.34 -18.53
CA LEU A 619 4.61 3.76 -18.23
C LEU A 619 5.50 4.37 -19.32
N ASN A 620 5.03 5.42 -20.01
CA ASN A 620 5.79 6.12 -21.06
C ASN A 620 6.35 5.20 -22.17
N ASN A 621 5.57 4.22 -22.63
CA ASN A 621 5.94 3.16 -23.58
C ASN A 621 6.94 2.09 -23.06
N ASP A 622 7.40 2.23 -21.81
CA ASP A 622 8.18 1.19 -21.15
C ASP A 622 7.24 0.22 -20.43
N ILE A 623 7.60 -1.06 -20.42
CA ILE A 623 6.90 -2.09 -19.64
C ILE A 623 7.74 -2.40 -18.41
N LEU A 624 7.15 -2.23 -17.23
CA LEU A 624 7.74 -2.68 -15.97
C LEU A 624 7.13 -4.03 -15.62
N ILE A 625 8.01 -4.98 -15.29
CA ILE A 625 7.66 -6.34 -14.93
C ILE A 625 8.25 -6.60 -13.54
N GLY A 626 7.40 -6.97 -12.60
CA GLY A 626 7.78 -7.39 -11.26
C GLY A 626 7.15 -8.74 -10.92
N GLY A 627 7.63 -9.41 -9.88
CA GLY A 627 7.04 -10.66 -9.44
C GLY A 627 7.81 -11.32 -8.31
N ASN A 628 7.67 -12.64 -8.21
CA ASN A 628 8.41 -13.50 -7.28
C ASN A 628 9.89 -13.74 -7.70
N PHE A 629 10.54 -12.74 -8.29
CA PHE A 629 11.98 -12.73 -8.58
C PHE A 629 12.63 -11.47 -7.99
N ASN A 630 13.95 -11.52 -7.77
CA ASN A 630 14.67 -10.41 -7.17
C ASN A 630 14.79 -9.24 -8.17
N GLY A 631 14.13 -8.12 -7.89
CA GLY A 631 14.19 -6.87 -8.64
C GLY A 631 12.99 -6.61 -9.55
N ILE A 632 13.12 -5.60 -10.40
CA ILE A 632 12.08 -5.19 -11.37
C ILE A 632 12.75 -5.09 -12.74
N ALA A 633 12.15 -5.73 -13.76
CA ALA A 633 12.62 -5.60 -15.13
C ALA A 633 11.90 -4.44 -15.84
N LYS A 634 12.65 -3.59 -16.50
CA LYS A 634 12.17 -2.56 -17.42
C LYS A 634 12.45 -3.00 -18.84
N VAL A 635 11.45 -2.96 -19.70
CA VAL A 635 11.53 -3.37 -21.11
C VAL A 635 11.07 -2.21 -22.00
N GLU A 636 11.91 -1.82 -22.95
CA GLU A 636 11.60 -0.75 -23.91
C GLU A 636 11.14 -1.35 -25.24
N LEU A 637 10.05 -0.83 -25.79
CA LEU A 637 9.44 -1.35 -27.02
C LEU A 637 9.71 -0.47 -28.24
N ASN A 638 9.85 -1.12 -29.40
CA ASN A 638 9.81 -0.41 -30.68
C ASN A 638 8.35 -0.21 -31.18
N ASP A 639 8.19 0.45 -32.33
CA ASP A 639 6.88 0.72 -32.94
C ASP A 639 6.05 -0.54 -33.27
N GLU A 640 6.70 -1.71 -33.39
CA GLU A 640 6.08 -2.99 -33.68
C GLU A 640 5.75 -3.80 -32.40
N ALA A 641 5.89 -3.20 -31.21
CA ALA A 641 5.77 -3.86 -29.91
C ALA A 641 6.72 -5.06 -29.75
N LEU A 642 7.93 -4.95 -30.30
CA LEU A 642 9.06 -5.85 -30.05
C LEU A 642 9.95 -5.25 -28.97
N ILE A 643 10.57 -6.13 -28.17
CA ILE A 643 11.61 -5.73 -27.21
C ILE A 643 12.81 -5.15 -27.95
N SER A 644 13.12 -3.89 -27.68
CA SER A 644 14.27 -3.18 -28.26
C SER A 644 15.46 -3.15 -27.30
N SER A 645 15.18 -3.02 -26.01
CA SER A 645 16.16 -3.06 -24.92
C SER A 645 15.48 -3.57 -23.64
N SER A 646 16.26 -4.12 -22.72
CA SER A 646 15.80 -4.45 -21.38
C SER A 646 16.87 -4.09 -20.35
N GLN A 647 16.40 -3.75 -19.15
CA GLN A 647 17.25 -3.43 -18.03
C GLN A 647 16.60 -3.92 -16.74
N LYS A 648 17.37 -4.57 -15.87
CA LYS A 648 16.97 -4.81 -14.49
C LYS A 648 17.20 -3.53 -13.67
N LEU A 649 16.15 -3.01 -13.06
CA LEU A 649 16.23 -1.86 -12.18
C LEU A 649 16.72 -2.34 -10.80
N GLY A 650 17.62 -1.57 -10.19
CA GLY A 650 18.41 -1.95 -9.01
C GLY A 650 17.63 -2.02 -7.69
N THR A 651 16.39 -2.49 -7.71
CA THR A 651 15.66 -2.88 -6.52
C THR A 651 16.05 -4.31 -6.15
N SER A 652 16.21 -4.57 -4.85
CA SER A 652 16.36 -5.93 -4.34
C SER A 652 15.07 -6.28 -3.60
N GLY A 653 14.45 -7.42 -3.89
CA GLY A 653 13.14 -7.81 -3.37
C GLY A 653 12.15 -8.29 -4.43
N TYR A 654 10.93 -8.59 -3.98
CA TYR A 654 9.86 -9.15 -4.80
C TYR A 654 8.67 -8.20 -4.88
N THR A 655 8.01 -8.15 -6.03
CA THR A 655 6.83 -7.31 -6.26
C THR A 655 5.57 -8.17 -6.19
N THR A 656 4.56 -7.70 -5.45
CA THR A 656 3.26 -8.37 -5.24
C THR A 656 2.09 -7.64 -5.90
N GLY A 657 2.32 -6.43 -6.41
CA GLY A 657 1.31 -5.69 -7.17
C GLY A 657 1.90 -4.44 -7.82
N ILE A 658 1.27 -4.00 -8.93
CA ILE A 658 1.61 -2.76 -9.62
C ILE A 658 0.32 -1.98 -9.88
N PHE A 659 0.29 -0.70 -9.50
CA PHE A 659 -0.90 0.16 -9.56
C PHE A 659 -0.57 1.49 -10.22
N GLU A 660 -1.52 2.04 -10.97
CA GLU A 660 -1.36 3.33 -11.65
C GLU A 660 -1.81 4.52 -10.77
N TYR A 661 -1.10 5.63 -10.85
CA TYR A 661 -1.49 6.90 -10.23
C TYR A 661 -0.92 8.12 -11.00
N SER A 662 -1.30 9.34 -10.62
CA SER A 662 -1.02 10.53 -11.45
C SER A 662 0.46 10.81 -11.74
N ASN A 663 1.39 10.44 -10.85
CA ASN A 663 2.82 10.68 -11.03
C ASN A 663 3.59 9.44 -11.55
N GLY A 664 2.92 8.31 -11.84
CA GLY A 664 3.57 7.11 -12.39
C GLY A 664 2.96 5.80 -11.91
N LEU A 665 3.81 4.88 -11.47
CA LEU A 665 3.40 3.56 -10.96
C LEU A 665 3.76 3.37 -9.49
N LEU A 666 2.90 2.68 -8.75
CA LEU A 666 3.14 2.20 -7.40
C LEU A 666 3.38 0.71 -7.46
N LEU A 667 4.43 0.24 -6.80
CA LEU A 667 4.77 -1.17 -6.69
C LEU A 667 4.72 -1.56 -5.23
N SER A 668 3.81 -2.45 -4.87
CA SER A 668 3.79 -3.06 -3.55
C SER A 668 4.66 -4.31 -3.55
N GLY A 669 5.39 -4.54 -2.46
CA GLY A 669 6.28 -5.68 -2.39
C GLY A 669 7.07 -5.76 -1.09
N THR A 670 7.96 -6.74 -1.05
CA THR A 670 8.96 -6.88 0.01
C THR A 670 10.32 -6.59 -0.58
N TYR A 671 10.92 -5.48 -0.18
CA TYR A 671 12.19 -4.99 -0.71
C TYR A 671 13.28 -5.02 0.35
N GLN A 672 14.52 -5.27 -0.07
CA GLN A 672 15.70 -5.27 0.79
C GLN A 672 16.25 -3.85 0.89
N VAL A 673 16.22 -3.32 2.11
CA VAL A 673 16.78 -2.02 2.45
C VAL A 673 17.81 -2.24 3.56
N GLU A 674 19.06 -1.84 3.33
CA GLU A 674 20.16 -1.99 4.30
C GLU A 674 20.37 -3.45 4.81
N ASN A 675 20.15 -4.45 3.95
CA ASN A 675 20.20 -5.90 4.25
C ASN A 675 19.05 -6.44 5.12
N ASP A 676 17.95 -5.70 5.26
CA ASP A 676 16.73 -6.14 5.94
C ASP A 676 15.55 -6.17 4.94
N SER A 677 14.75 -7.23 4.98
CA SER A 677 13.57 -7.37 4.10
C SER A 677 12.38 -6.66 4.73
N ARG A 678 11.85 -5.64 4.05
CA ARG A 678 10.76 -4.81 4.56
C ARG A 678 9.61 -4.69 3.56
N HIS A 679 8.39 -4.63 4.07
CA HIS A 679 7.23 -4.27 3.28
C HIS A 679 7.28 -2.78 2.95
N GLU A 680 7.22 -2.46 1.67
CA GLU A 680 7.40 -1.10 1.17
C GLU A 680 6.58 -0.88 -0.10
N ILE A 681 6.17 0.36 -0.32
CA ILE A 681 5.54 0.81 -1.57
C ILE A 681 6.53 1.71 -2.28
N LEU A 682 6.99 1.25 -3.44
CA LEU A 682 7.88 1.99 -4.31
C LEU A 682 7.07 2.75 -5.36
N SER A 683 7.37 4.03 -5.49
CA SER A 683 6.84 4.91 -6.51
C SER A 683 7.84 5.04 -7.64
N TYR A 684 7.44 4.74 -8.88
CA TYR A 684 8.26 4.91 -10.06
C TYR A 684 7.67 5.97 -10.98
N ASP A 685 8.42 7.06 -11.17
CA ASP A 685 8.01 8.23 -11.98
C ASP A 685 8.46 8.15 -13.45
N GLY A 686 9.06 7.03 -13.86
CA GLY A 686 9.70 6.86 -15.17
C GLY A 686 11.21 7.02 -15.15
N ASN A 687 11.80 7.58 -14.08
CA ASN A 687 13.24 7.80 -13.96
C ASN A 687 13.83 7.19 -12.68
N ALA A 688 13.16 7.35 -11.54
CA ALA A 688 13.67 6.95 -10.23
C ALA A 688 12.59 6.31 -9.35
N PHE A 689 13.03 5.47 -8.42
CA PHE A 689 12.18 4.99 -7.34
C PHE A 689 12.21 5.94 -6.15
N ASN A 690 11.02 6.31 -5.67
CA ASN A 690 10.82 6.98 -4.39
C ASN A 690 10.05 6.04 -3.47
N SER A 691 10.29 6.14 -2.16
CA SER A 691 9.61 5.32 -1.17
C SER A 691 8.46 6.08 -0.52
N PHE A 692 7.32 5.41 -0.35
CA PHE A 692 6.22 5.82 0.53
C PHE A 692 6.42 5.35 1.98
N GLY A 693 7.64 5.01 2.36
CA GLY A 693 8.01 4.62 3.71
C GLY A 693 7.73 3.15 4.03
N GLN A 694 8.21 2.77 5.22
CA GLN A 694 8.07 1.43 5.77
C GLN A 694 6.62 1.19 6.20
N LEU A 695 6.12 0.00 5.88
CA LEU A 695 4.82 -0.48 6.31
C LEU A 695 5.03 -1.59 7.35
N ASP A 696 4.18 -1.59 8.37
CA ASP A 696 4.19 -2.64 9.40
C ASP A 696 3.63 -3.97 8.87
N GLU A 697 2.77 -3.92 7.85
CA GLU A 697 2.09 -5.05 7.23
C GLU A 697 2.14 -4.92 5.69
N PRO A 698 2.06 -6.04 4.93
CA PRO A 698 1.93 -5.98 3.47
C PRO A 698 0.64 -5.24 3.07
N ILE A 699 0.73 -4.43 2.02
CA ILE A 699 -0.43 -3.74 1.44
C ILE A 699 -0.92 -4.53 0.24
N ASP A 700 -2.13 -5.07 0.39
CA ASP A 700 -2.82 -5.86 -0.62
C ASP A 700 -3.66 -4.96 -1.55
N ARG A 701 -4.09 -3.79 -1.06
CA ARG A 701 -5.00 -2.91 -1.79
C ARG A 701 -4.58 -1.45 -1.77
N ILE A 702 -4.55 -0.85 -2.96
CA ILE A 702 -4.36 0.58 -3.15
C ILE A 702 -5.55 1.13 -3.92
N VAL A 703 -6.29 2.06 -3.31
CA VAL A 703 -7.42 2.73 -3.97
C VAL A 703 -7.01 4.14 -4.34
N ASN A 704 -7.08 4.46 -5.63
CA ASN A 704 -6.87 5.81 -6.14
C ASN A 704 -8.22 6.50 -6.31
N PHE A 705 -8.46 7.56 -5.53
CA PHE A 705 -9.72 8.30 -5.56
C PHE A 705 -9.47 9.81 -5.59
N THR A 706 -10.17 10.53 -6.46
CA THR A 706 -10.04 12.00 -6.57
C THR A 706 -11.23 12.68 -5.90
N ILE A 707 -10.96 13.54 -4.92
CA ILE A 707 -11.94 14.36 -4.20
C ILE A 707 -11.51 15.83 -4.22
N ASP A 708 -12.41 16.74 -4.58
CA ASP A 708 -12.17 18.20 -4.66
C ASP A 708 -10.91 18.55 -5.48
N GLY A 709 -10.68 17.81 -6.58
CA GLY A 709 -9.49 17.95 -7.41
C GLY A 709 -8.18 17.47 -6.77
N HIS A 710 -8.23 16.88 -5.58
CA HIS A 710 -7.11 16.25 -4.89
C HIS A 710 -7.14 14.73 -5.07
N GLU A 711 -6.05 14.17 -5.57
CA GLU A 711 -5.87 12.71 -5.67
C GLU A 711 -5.45 12.15 -4.30
N LEU A 712 -6.20 11.16 -3.81
CA LEU A 712 -5.95 10.43 -2.58
C LEU A 712 -5.63 8.97 -2.90
N LEU A 713 -4.54 8.48 -2.31
CA LEU A 713 -4.17 7.07 -2.33
C LEU A 713 -4.50 6.47 -0.97
N LEU A 714 -5.39 5.49 -0.93
CA LEU A 714 -5.77 4.76 0.28
C LEU A 714 -5.08 3.39 0.27
N PHE A 715 -4.14 3.18 1.18
CA PHE A 715 -3.39 1.94 1.34
C PHE A 715 -4.06 1.08 2.43
N ASP A 716 -4.83 0.07 2.03
CA ASP A 716 -5.66 -0.79 2.89
C ASP A 716 -6.48 -0.05 3.96
N ASN A 717 -6.82 1.22 3.70
CA ASN A 717 -7.41 2.16 4.66
C ASN A 717 -6.55 2.46 5.91
N ALA A 718 -5.35 1.88 6.03
CA ALA A 718 -4.43 2.13 7.13
C ALA A 718 -3.72 3.49 6.97
N TYR A 719 -3.37 3.84 5.74
CA TYR A 719 -2.69 5.09 5.41
C TYR A 719 -3.41 5.78 4.25
N ILE A 720 -3.56 7.09 4.35
CA ILE A 720 -4.10 7.92 3.28
C ILE A 720 -3.01 8.91 2.88
N PHE A 721 -2.70 8.98 1.60
CA PHE A 721 -1.73 9.94 1.07
C PHE A 721 -2.40 10.87 0.07
N ASN A 722 -2.30 12.18 0.34
CA ASN A 722 -2.76 13.20 -0.61
C ASN A 722 -1.62 13.53 -1.57
N VAL A 723 -1.78 13.15 -2.83
CA VAL A 723 -0.74 13.30 -3.85
C VAL A 723 -0.50 14.77 -4.17
N SER A 724 -1.56 15.57 -4.27
CA SER A 724 -1.46 17.00 -4.57
C SER A 724 -0.77 17.80 -3.47
N ALA A 725 -0.98 17.42 -2.20
CA ALA A 725 -0.37 18.07 -1.04
C ALA A 725 0.97 17.44 -0.61
N ASN A 726 1.33 16.29 -1.19
CA ASN A 726 2.51 15.49 -0.86
C ASN A 726 2.65 15.23 0.65
N MET A 727 1.56 14.78 1.28
CA MET A 727 1.52 14.51 2.72
C MET A 727 0.54 13.38 3.06
N TYR A 728 0.85 12.66 4.14
CA TYR A 728 -0.10 11.74 4.75
C TYR A 728 -1.23 12.52 5.42
N VAL A 729 -2.43 12.00 5.25
CA VAL A 729 -3.65 12.43 5.92
C VAL A 729 -4.11 11.26 6.78
N SER A 730 -4.59 11.54 7.98
CA SER A 730 -5.20 10.52 8.83
C SER A 730 -6.70 10.73 8.87
N ASN A 731 -7.45 9.65 9.04
CA ASN A 731 -8.81 9.76 9.52
C ASN A 731 -8.82 10.50 10.88
N SER A 732 -9.86 11.29 11.10
CA SER A 732 -10.10 12.06 12.31
C SER A 732 -11.52 11.80 12.80
N SER A 733 -11.83 12.17 14.03
CA SER A 733 -13.21 12.08 14.53
C SER A 733 -14.20 12.93 13.73
N THR A 734 -13.70 13.90 12.95
CA THR A 734 -14.50 14.79 12.09
C THR A 734 -14.52 14.43 10.62
N PHE A 735 -13.64 13.54 10.17
CA PHE A 735 -13.49 13.18 8.77
C PHE A 735 -12.84 11.81 8.65
N GLU A 736 -13.56 10.86 8.06
CA GLU A 736 -13.10 9.52 7.80
C GLU A 736 -13.49 9.10 6.38
N ILE A 737 -12.54 8.51 5.67
CA ILE A 737 -12.78 7.92 4.35
C ILE A 737 -12.21 6.51 4.34
N THR A 738 -12.97 5.57 3.80
CA THR A 738 -12.48 4.23 3.50
C THR A 738 -12.90 3.84 2.08
N GLY A 739 -12.04 3.10 1.39
CA GLY A 739 -12.27 2.67 0.03
C GLY A 739 -11.88 1.22 -0.17
N GLN A 740 -12.71 0.49 -0.91
CA GLN A 740 -12.36 -0.82 -1.44
C GLN A 740 -11.96 -0.75 -2.91
N SER A 741 -12.70 0.00 -3.72
CA SER A 741 -12.37 0.21 -5.12
C SER A 741 -12.89 1.56 -5.59
N ALA A 742 -12.24 2.12 -6.59
CA ALA A 742 -12.64 3.38 -7.19
C ALA A 742 -12.36 3.33 -8.69
N GLY A 743 -13.10 4.14 -9.45
CA GLY A 743 -12.89 4.30 -10.88
C GLY A 743 -13.42 5.63 -11.36
N ILE A 744 -12.74 6.23 -12.33
CA ILE A 744 -13.10 7.52 -12.91
C ILE A 744 -13.18 7.39 -14.43
N ASN A 745 -14.25 7.93 -15.04
CA ASN A 745 -14.40 7.93 -16.49
C ASN A 745 -13.82 9.21 -17.13
N SER A 746 -13.83 9.28 -18.46
CA SER A 746 -13.40 10.47 -19.22
C SER A 746 -14.29 11.71 -19.02
N GLY A 747 -15.49 11.52 -18.46
CA GLY A 747 -16.43 12.57 -18.06
C GLY A 747 -16.12 13.18 -16.69
N ASN A 748 -15.11 12.67 -15.97
CA ASN A 748 -14.77 13.03 -14.60
C ASN A 748 -15.87 12.67 -13.58
N ASP A 749 -16.69 11.67 -13.90
CA ASP A 749 -17.56 11.00 -12.96
C ASP A 749 -16.73 9.95 -12.21
N SER A 750 -16.63 10.08 -10.88
CA SER A 750 -15.91 9.11 -10.06
C SER A 750 -16.88 8.22 -9.30
N LEU A 751 -16.62 6.93 -9.28
CA LEU A 751 -17.28 5.98 -8.40
C LEU A 751 -16.30 5.51 -7.32
N LEU A 752 -16.81 5.31 -6.12
CA LEU A 752 -16.10 4.76 -4.97
C LEU A 752 -17.01 3.71 -4.34
N PHE A 753 -16.52 2.48 -4.17
CA PHE A 753 -17.14 1.53 -3.26
C PHE A 753 -16.44 1.62 -1.91
N GLY A 754 -17.13 2.15 -0.90
CA GLY A 754 -16.54 2.42 0.41
C GLY A 754 -17.43 3.26 1.32
N SER A 755 -16.82 3.85 2.34
CA SER A 755 -17.48 4.76 3.28
C SER A 755 -16.87 6.15 3.25
N PHE A 756 -17.72 7.14 3.51
CA PHE A 756 -17.31 8.50 3.78
C PHE A 756 -18.10 8.97 5.00
N LEU A 757 -17.40 9.63 5.93
CA LEU A 757 -17.96 10.17 7.15
C LEU A 757 -17.35 11.56 7.36
N LYS A 758 -18.20 12.58 7.53
CA LYS A 758 -17.79 13.90 7.99
C LYS A 758 -18.68 14.31 9.17
N ARG A 759 -18.08 14.62 10.32
CA ARG A 759 -18.80 15.12 11.51
C ARG A 759 -18.60 16.61 11.69
N SER A 760 -19.64 17.29 12.18
CA SER A 760 -19.62 18.72 12.49
C SER A 760 -18.89 19.05 13.81
N VAL A 761 -18.75 18.07 14.70
CA VAL A 761 -18.04 18.16 15.99
C VAL A 761 -17.22 16.90 16.18
N GLY A 762 -15.93 17.05 16.47
CA GLY A 762 -15.06 15.94 16.82
C GLY A 762 -15.09 15.61 18.31
N GLU A 763 -14.41 14.54 18.72
CA GLU A 763 -14.28 14.18 20.14
C GLU A 763 -13.53 15.29 20.90
N LEU A 764 -14.24 15.96 21.81
CA LEU A 764 -13.65 16.99 22.67
C LEU A 764 -12.91 16.32 23.83
N ASN A 765 -11.59 16.17 23.68
CA ASN A 765 -10.72 15.56 24.69
C ASN A 765 -10.97 16.07 26.11
N GLY A 766 -11.18 15.14 27.04
CA GLY A 766 -11.21 15.45 28.47
C GLY A 766 -12.56 15.91 29.00
N LEU A 767 -13.64 15.77 28.24
CA LEU A 767 -15.00 16.09 28.68
C LEU A 767 -15.83 14.83 28.95
N ALA A 768 -16.78 14.93 29.89
CA ALA A 768 -17.63 13.81 30.26
C ALA A 768 -18.65 13.62 29.14
N SER A 769 -18.62 12.46 28.49
CA SER A 769 -19.43 12.17 27.31
C SER A 769 -20.48 11.11 27.67
N LEU A 770 -21.75 11.33 27.32
CA LEU A 770 -22.84 10.39 27.61
C LEU A 770 -23.13 9.57 26.35
N SER A 771 -22.71 8.30 26.35
CA SER A 771 -22.95 7.41 25.21
C SER A 771 -24.43 7.16 24.97
N SER A 772 -24.77 6.67 23.76
CA SER A 772 -26.11 6.18 23.39
C SER A 772 -26.69 5.18 24.38
N ASP A 773 -25.83 4.51 25.13
CA ASP A 773 -26.16 3.44 26.07
C ASP A 773 -26.33 3.97 27.51
N GLY A 774 -26.21 5.29 27.69
CA GLY A 774 -26.29 5.98 28.98
C GLY A 774 -25.03 5.85 29.84
N GLN A 775 -23.90 5.43 29.28
CA GLN A 775 -22.62 5.41 30.00
C GLN A 775 -21.96 6.78 29.94
N VAL A 776 -21.54 7.29 31.10
CA VAL A 776 -20.79 8.55 31.21
C VAL A 776 -19.30 8.21 31.16
N SER A 777 -18.60 8.64 30.11
CA SER A 777 -17.14 8.69 30.11
C SER A 777 -16.68 9.77 31.08
N SER A 778 -15.66 9.49 31.90
CA SER A 778 -15.16 10.47 32.88
C SER A 778 -14.21 11.46 32.21
N PRO A 779 -14.35 12.77 32.47
CA PRO A 779 -13.50 13.79 31.86
C PRO A 779 -12.06 13.67 32.37
N THR A 780 -11.09 13.70 31.46
CA THR A 780 -9.65 13.89 31.73
C THR A 780 -9.24 15.36 31.55
N LEU A 781 -10.04 16.30 32.08
CA LEU A 781 -9.59 17.69 32.22
C LEU A 781 -8.38 17.74 33.18
N PRO A 782 -7.39 18.62 32.94
CA PRO A 782 -6.36 18.91 33.95
C PRO A 782 -7.02 19.28 35.28
N GLU A 783 -6.44 18.90 36.42
CA GLU A 783 -6.96 19.32 37.75
C GLU A 783 -7.07 20.85 37.80
N LEU A 784 -8.28 21.38 37.65
CA LEU A 784 -8.56 22.81 37.77
C LEU A 784 -8.71 23.17 39.25
N PRO A 785 -8.21 24.33 39.70
CA PRO A 785 -8.48 24.85 41.04
C PRO A 785 -9.99 24.93 41.32
N THR A 786 -10.40 24.75 42.57
CA THR A 786 -11.82 24.71 42.98
C THR A 786 -12.61 25.99 42.65
N ASP A 787 -11.92 27.11 42.52
CA ASP A 787 -12.43 28.44 42.19
C ASP A 787 -12.42 28.76 40.68
N VAL A 788 -12.04 27.79 39.85
CA VAL A 788 -11.98 27.91 38.39
C VAL A 788 -12.97 26.93 37.76
N GLN A 789 -13.94 27.46 37.02
CA GLN A 789 -15.04 26.67 36.43
C GLN A 789 -15.09 26.87 34.91
N PRO A 790 -14.99 25.81 34.10
CA PRO A 790 -15.10 25.94 32.67
C PRO A 790 -16.59 26.04 32.24
N TYR A 791 -16.93 26.94 31.31
CA TYR A 791 -18.34 27.23 30.95
C TYR A 791 -18.60 27.41 29.44
N LYS A 792 -17.58 27.30 28.59
CA LYS A 792 -17.72 27.28 27.12
C LYS A 792 -16.48 26.59 26.53
N ALA A 793 -16.59 25.96 25.36
CA ALA A 793 -15.42 25.42 24.68
C ALA A 793 -15.52 25.51 23.16
N ALA A 794 -14.40 25.29 22.47
CA ALA A 794 -14.29 25.17 21.02
C ALA A 794 -13.37 24.00 20.66
N TYR A 795 -13.83 23.13 19.76
CA TYR A 795 -13.02 22.07 19.17
C TYR A 795 -11.95 22.68 18.27
N ILE A 796 -10.70 22.23 18.42
CA ILE A 796 -9.58 22.62 17.55
C ILE A 796 -9.22 21.42 16.67
N ASN A 797 -8.95 20.27 17.28
CA ASN A 797 -8.69 18.98 16.63
C ASN A 797 -8.83 17.82 17.64
N ASP A 798 -8.66 16.58 17.18
CA ASP A 798 -8.74 15.34 17.99
C ASP A 798 -7.73 15.25 19.12
N THR A 799 -6.78 16.17 19.21
CA THR A 799 -5.79 16.24 20.29
C THR A 799 -5.92 17.50 21.12
N SER A 800 -6.76 18.48 20.75
CA SER A 800 -6.77 19.83 21.35
C SER A 800 -8.15 20.49 21.39
N ALA A 801 -8.46 21.19 22.48
CA ALA A 801 -9.67 22.01 22.61
C ALA A 801 -9.40 23.30 23.41
N ALA A 802 -10.14 24.37 23.12
CA ALA A 802 -10.09 25.62 23.88
C ALA A 802 -11.28 25.72 24.84
N TYR A 803 -11.05 26.07 26.10
CA TYR A 803 -12.04 26.18 27.17
C TYR A 803 -12.06 27.59 27.74
N ALA A 804 -13.24 28.23 27.77
CA ALA A 804 -13.47 29.42 28.57
C ALA A 804 -13.65 29.03 30.04
N LEU A 805 -12.88 29.68 30.90
CA LEU A 805 -12.84 29.47 32.34
C LEU A 805 -13.36 30.71 33.06
N GLN A 806 -14.09 30.52 34.15
CA GLN A 806 -14.52 31.54 35.10
C GLN A 806 -13.73 31.36 36.40
N GLU A 807 -13.06 32.41 36.88
CA GLU A 807 -12.17 32.41 38.05
C GLU A 807 -12.64 33.46 39.08
N GLY A 808 -12.90 33.06 40.33
CA GLY A 808 -13.13 33.98 41.46
C GLY A 808 -14.49 33.91 42.17
N SER A 809 -14.64 34.72 43.23
CA SER A 809 -15.85 34.83 44.08
C SER A 809 -16.88 35.82 43.50
N THR A 810 -18.14 35.77 43.97
CA THR A 810 -19.32 36.49 43.44
C THR A 810 -19.14 37.99 43.17
N ASP A 811 -18.15 38.64 43.79
CA ASP A 811 -17.88 40.08 43.66
C ASP A 811 -16.72 40.46 42.71
N ASN A 812 -15.90 39.50 42.25
CA ASN A 812 -14.77 39.77 41.33
C ASN A 812 -14.46 38.58 40.41
N VAL A 813 -15.39 38.30 39.51
CA VAL A 813 -15.29 37.22 38.53
C VAL A 813 -14.41 37.63 37.35
N GLN A 814 -13.41 36.81 37.03
CA GLN A 814 -12.54 36.95 35.86
C GLN A 814 -12.78 35.79 34.90
N HIS A 815 -12.54 36.00 33.61
CA HIS A 815 -12.65 34.95 32.60
C HIS A 815 -11.33 34.76 31.87
N ARG A 816 -10.99 33.51 31.53
CA ARG A 816 -9.74 33.11 30.85
C ARG A 816 -10.01 32.02 29.82
N VAL A 817 -8.99 31.69 29.03
CA VAL A 817 -9.06 30.54 28.11
C VAL A 817 -7.91 29.58 28.37
N LEU A 818 -8.23 28.29 28.47
CA LEU A 818 -7.29 27.18 28.54
C LEU A 818 -7.35 26.38 27.24
N ILE A 819 -6.21 26.17 26.60
CA ILE A 819 -6.10 25.27 25.45
C ILE A 819 -5.52 23.97 25.95
N THR A 820 -6.30 22.90 25.94
CA THR A 820 -5.79 21.57 26.29
C THR A 820 -5.17 20.93 25.07
N ASN A 821 -4.20 20.05 25.31
CA ASN A 821 -3.68 19.15 24.31
C ASN A 821 -3.40 17.81 25.00
N THR A 822 -3.77 16.68 24.39
CA THR A 822 -3.55 15.34 24.98
C THR A 822 -2.10 14.88 24.86
N ASN A 823 -1.38 15.38 23.86
CA ASN A 823 0.00 15.02 23.56
C ASN A 823 1.03 16.00 24.17
N SER A 824 0.58 17.11 24.78
CA SER A 824 1.46 18.15 25.34
C SER A 824 0.82 18.88 26.52
N SER A 825 1.56 19.78 27.18
CA SER A 825 1.03 20.54 28.32
C SER A 825 -0.08 21.50 27.88
N SER A 826 -1.19 21.53 28.62
CA SER A 826 -2.24 22.53 28.40
C SER A 826 -1.68 23.96 28.56
N HIS A 827 -2.13 24.87 27.70
CA HIS A 827 -1.66 26.25 27.64
C HIS A 827 -2.76 27.22 28.08
N MET A 828 -2.51 27.98 29.15
CA MET A 828 -3.44 29.00 29.61
C MET A 828 -3.12 30.34 28.94
N LEU A 829 -4.09 30.90 28.22
CA LEU A 829 -3.93 32.21 27.59
C LEU A 829 -3.67 33.28 28.65
N GLN A 830 -2.73 34.17 28.36
CA GLN A 830 -2.40 35.28 29.26
C GLN A 830 -3.49 36.36 29.34
N ILE A 831 -4.46 36.32 28.44
CA ILE A 831 -5.55 37.30 28.36
C ILE A 831 -6.59 36.97 29.45
N GLN A 832 -7.09 38.02 30.10
CA GLN A 832 -8.12 37.98 31.12
C GLN A 832 -9.22 38.96 30.76
N TRP A 833 -10.48 38.55 30.91
CA TRP A 833 -11.64 39.37 30.63
C TRP A 833 -12.46 39.61 31.89
N SER A 834 -12.92 40.85 32.08
CA SER A 834 -13.81 41.21 33.19
C SER A 834 -15.25 40.74 32.96
N ALA A 835 -15.57 40.31 31.75
CA ALA A 835 -16.89 39.90 31.30
C ALA A 835 -16.81 38.53 30.62
N PRO A 836 -17.93 37.78 30.59
CA PRO A 836 -17.94 36.46 29.99
C PRO A 836 -17.64 36.53 28.48
N ILE A 837 -16.89 35.52 28.02
CA ILE A 837 -16.73 35.19 26.61
C ILE A 837 -18.07 34.75 26.04
N ASN A 838 -18.56 35.51 25.06
CA ASN A 838 -19.83 35.27 24.38
C ASN A 838 -19.67 34.33 23.18
N ALA A 839 -18.57 34.45 22.43
CA ALA A 839 -18.37 33.72 21.19
C ALA A 839 -16.92 33.22 21.03
N PHE A 840 -16.80 31.98 20.54
CA PHE A 840 -15.56 31.41 20.01
C PHE A 840 -15.76 31.13 18.52
N LEU A 841 -14.72 31.34 17.73
CA LEU A 841 -14.66 30.89 16.34
C LEU A 841 -13.24 30.40 16.08
N TYR A 842 -13.11 29.13 15.71
CA TYR A 842 -11.85 28.57 15.24
C TYR A 842 -11.85 28.55 13.70
N ASP A 843 -10.72 28.89 13.09
CA ASP A 843 -10.53 28.74 11.65
C ASP A 843 -9.25 27.92 11.44
N ASN A 844 -9.41 26.73 10.83
CA ASN A 844 -8.33 25.76 10.66
C ASN A 844 -7.30 26.20 9.61
N VAL A 845 -7.71 26.97 8.60
CA VAL A 845 -6.85 27.39 7.49
C VAL A 845 -5.71 28.29 7.99
N PRO A 846 -5.97 29.41 8.70
CA PRO A 846 -4.93 30.21 9.33
C PRO A 846 -4.55 29.69 10.74
N ASN A 847 -5.17 28.62 11.23
CA ASN A 847 -5.05 28.09 12.59
C ASN A 847 -5.24 29.17 13.68
N ILE A 848 -6.35 29.91 13.61
CA ILE A 848 -6.65 31.02 14.52
C ILE A 848 -7.88 30.75 15.39
N LEU A 849 -7.87 31.29 16.60
CA LEU A 849 -9.01 31.33 17.52
C LEU A 849 -9.44 32.78 17.74
N ALA A 850 -10.63 33.13 17.27
CA ALA A 850 -11.28 34.40 17.54
C ALA A 850 -12.18 34.30 18.79
N ILE A 851 -12.18 35.35 19.60
CA ILE A 851 -12.86 35.43 20.89
C ILE A 851 -13.62 36.76 20.96
N GLY A 852 -14.92 36.69 21.18
CA GLY A 852 -15.80 37.83 21.39
C GLY A 852 -16.36 37.89 22.81
N THR A 853 -16.35 39.06 23.43
CA THR A 853 -16.78 39.27 24.83
C THR A 853 -17.64 40.52 25.00
N ASN A 854 -18.19 40.71 26.20
CA ASN A 854 -18.83 41.95 26.65
C ASN A 854 -17.87 42.80 27.53
N GLY A 855 -16.56 42.74 27.24
CA GLY A 855 -15.49 43.36 28.03
C GLY A 855 -15.71 44.85 28.28
N SER A 856 -15.16 45.34 29.40
CA SER A 856 -15.27 46.74 29.78
C SER A 856 -14.02 47.52 29.33
N ASN A 857 -14.13 48.84 29.15
CA ASN A 857 -12.96 49.74 29.00
C ASN A 857 -12.20 49.90 30.34
N SER A 858 -11.99 48.81 31.08
CA SER A 858 -11.21 48.83 32.31
C SER A 858 -9.75 49.14 31.98
N SER A 859 -9.00 49.70 32.94
CA SER A 859 -7.61 50.14 32.78
C SER A 859 -6.60 49.02 32.47
N SER A 860 -7.04 47.78 32.21
CA SER A 860 -6.22 46.65 31.81
C SER A 860 -6.16 46.55 30.29
N GLN A 861 -4.97 46.64 29.69
CA GLN A 861 -4.74 46.50 28.24
C GLN A 861 -5.10 45.11 27.65
N TYR A 862 -5.64 44.21 28.48
CA TYR A 862 -5.98 42.84 28.14
C TYR A 862 -7.49 42.56 28.19
N ASP A 863 -8.30 43.47 28.74
CA ASP A 863 -9.76 43.36 28.78
C ASP A 863 -10.34 43.97 27.50
N VAL A 864 -10.43 43.16 26.44
CA VAL A 864 -10.84 43.60 25.09
C VAL A 864 -12.10 42.86 24.62
N GLN A 865 -12.96 43.54 23.86
CA GLN A 865 -14.22 42.96 23.39
C GLN A 865 -14.06 41.99 22.20
N PHE A 866 -12.99 42.14 21.41
CA PHE A 866 -12.68 41.23 20.30
C PHE A 866 -11.18 40.94 20.23
N SER A 867 -10.82 39.66 20.12
CA SER A 867 -9.43 39.23 19.97
C SER A 867 -9.29 38.03 19.04
N ILE A 868 -8.16 37.92 18.36
CA ILE A 868 -7.79 36.78 17.51
C ILE A 868 -6.39 36.31 17.92
N LEU A 869 -6.24 35.01 18.12
CA LEU A 869 -4.98 34.36 18.46
C LEU A 869 -4.57 33.38 17.38
N ASN A 870 -3.27 33.30 17.09
CA ASN A 870 -2.69 32.24 16.28
C ASN A 870 -2.30 31.08 17.19
N LEU A 871 -2.80 29.87 16.94
CA LEU A 871 -2.58 28.72 17.80
C LEU A 871 -1.22 28.04 17.61
N THR A 872 -0.49 28.36 16.53
CA THR A 872 0.85 27.80 16.23
C THR A 872 1.95 28.40 17.13
N GLY A 873 1.72 29.61 17.67
CA GLY A 873 2.66 30.29 18.57
C GLY A 873 2.00 31.01 19.76
N TYR A 874 0.68 30.87 19.92
CA TYR A 874 -0.15 31.60 20.88
C TYR A 874 0.00 33.13 20.81
N GLU A 875 0.39 33.64 19.65
CA GLU A 875 0.57 35.07 19.40
C GLU A 875 -0.78 35.75 19.13
N ASN A 876 -0.88 37.02 19.52
CA ASN A 876 -2.10 37.79 19.27
C ASN A 876 -2.06 38.40 17.87
N VAL A 877 -3.02 38.03 17.03
CA VAL A 877 -3.19 38.56 15.68
C VAL A 877 -3.91 39.92 15.74
N ALA A 878 -4.98 40.00 16.55
CA ALA A 878 -5.83 41.18 16.70
C ALA A 878 -6.32 41.35 18.15
N ARG A 879 -6.46 42.61 18.58
CA ARG A 879 -7.15 43.02 19.82
C ARG A 879 -7.85 44.35 19.54
N VAL A 880 -9.15 44.39 19.74
CA VAL A 880 -9.97 45.56 19.41
C VAL A 880 -10.81 45.94 20.62
N ASN A 881 -10.71 47.21 20.99
CA ASN A 881 -11.56 47.82 22.01
C ASN A 881 -12.64 48.66 21.37
N PHE A 882 -13.86 48.37 21.76
CA PHE A 882 -15.08 49.06 21.36
C PHE A 882 -15.47 50.15 22.38
N SER A 883 -16.49 50.94 22.09
CA SER A 883 -16.96 51.98 23.02
C SER A 883 -17.66 51.37 24.25
N THR A 884 -17.97 52.18 25.27
CA THR A 884 -18.54 51.65 26.54
C THR A 884 -19.94 51.07 26.34
N ASN A 885 -20.15 49.81 26.77
CA ASN A 885 -21.37 48.97 26.64
C ASN A 885 -21.52 48.22 25.30
N GLU A 886 -20.50 48.24 24.45
CA GLU A 886 -20.48 47.48 23.20
C GLU A 886 -20.02 46.03 23.42
N ARG A 887 -20.55 45.10 22.61
CA ARG A 887 -20.34 43.65 22.78
C ARG A 887 -20.27 42.91 21.45
N VAL A 888 -19.50 41.82 21.43
CA VAL A 888 -19.53 40.82 20.35
C VAL A 888 -20.31 39.62 20.84
N ASN A 889 -21.34 39.20 20.10
CA ASN A 889 -22.22 38.10 20.49
C ASN A 889 -22.06 36.86 19.59
N SER A 890 -21.74 37.05 18.31
CA SER A 890 -21.65 35.95 17.34
C SER A 890 -20.61 36.25 16.27
N MET A 891 -19.97 35.21 15.75
CA MET A 891 -18.96 35.32 14.71
C MET A 891 -19.09 34.16 13.73
N VAL A 892 -18.81 34.42 12.45
CA VAL A 892 -18.84 33.42 11.37
C VAL A 892 -17.62 33.66 10.47
N SER A 893 -16.93 32.60 10.03
CA SER A 893 -15.77 32.74 9.13
C SER A 893 -16.16 32.69 7.66
N PHE A 894 -15.48 33.49 6.84
CA PHE A 894 -15.44 33.41 5.38
C PHE A 894 -14.02 33.03 4.96
N SER A 895 -13.63 31.79 5.22
CA SER A 895 -12.25 31.28 5.10
C SER A 895 -11.59 31.58 3.74
N SER A 896 -12.34 31.62 2.65
CA SER A 896 -11.82 31.97 1.31
C SER A 896 -11.29 33.41 1.18
N ASN A 897 -11.77 34.33 2.00
CA ASN A 897 -11.46 35.76 1.92
C ASN A 897 -10.63 36.27 3.11
N ASN A 898 -10.06 35.38 3.92
CA ASN A 898 -9.33 35.71 5.14
C ASN A 898 -10.10 36.67 6.08
N SER A 899 -11.42 36.51 6.15
CA SER A 899 -12.31 37.46 6.81
C SER A 899 -13.27 36.77 7.77
N ILE A 900 -13.53 37.42 8.91
CA ILE A 900 -14.50 36.99 9.92
C ILE A 900 -15.63 38.02 9.95
N LEU A 901 -16.88 37.56 9.85
CA LEU A 901 -18.05 38.39 10.09
C LEU A 901 -18.37 38.40 11.58
N VAL A 902 -18.32 39.59 12.18
CA VAL A 902 -18.47 39.82 13.60
C VAL A 902 -19.81 40.50 13.84
N GLY A 903 -20.69 39.85 14.59
CA GLY A 903 -22.01 40.34 14.93
C GLY A 903 -22.13 40.66 16.42
N GLY A 904 -22.72 41.79 16.74
CA GLY A 904 -22.95 42.20 18.12
C GLY A 904 -23.75 43.50 18.23
N SER A 905 -23.36 44.34 19.18
CA SER A 905 -23.82 45.72 19.27
C SER A 905 -22.63 46.62 19.53
N TYR A 906 -22.11 47.26 18.49
CA TYR A 906 -20.86 48.02 18.51
C TYR A 906 -20.71 48.94 17.29
N GLU A 907 -19.80 49.92 17.36
CA GLU A 907 -19.45 50.81 16.23
C GLU A 907 -17.92 50.84 16.04
N ILE A 908 -17.45 50.58 14.82
CA ILE A 908 -16.01 50.60 14.48
C ILE A 908 -15.78 51.01 13.01
N ASP A 909 -14.87 51.94 12.75
CA ASP A 909 -14.44 52.36 11.40
C ASP A 909 -15.59 52.62 10.39
N ASN A 910 -16.66 53.29 10.84
CA ASN A 910 -17.93 53.54 10.11
C ASN A 910 -18.81 52.31 9.83
N CYS A 911 -18.53 51.16 10.44
CA CYS A 911 -19.39 49.98 10.42
C CYS A 911 -20.13 49.82 11.76
N ASN A 912 -21.40 49.43 11.70
CA ASN A 912 -22.25 49.27 12.88
C ASN A 912 -22.77 47.84 13.01
N ASP A 913 -22.61 47.26 14.19
CA ASP A 913 -23.20 46.01 14.70
C ASP A 913 -22.86 44.70 13.94
N LEU A 914 -22.62 44.75 12.62
CA LEU A 914 -22.34 43.62 11.74
C LEU A 914 -21.23 43.97 10.74
N CYS A 915 -19.99 43.60 11.06
CA CYS A 915 -18.79 44.02 10.33
C CYS A 915 -17.91 42.86 9.91
N LEU A 916 -17.26 42.98 8.76
CA LEU A 916 -16.24 42.05 8.29
C LEU A 916 -14.86 42.50 8.78
N TYR A 917 -14.12 41.61 9.43
CA TYR A 917 -12.74 41.82 9.83
C TYR A 917 -11.81 40.94 9.00
N ASN A 918 -10.94 41.56 8.20
CA ASN A 918 -9.91 40.81 7.48
C ASN A 918 -8.67 40.64 8.38
N TYR A 919 -8.36 39.41 8.78
CA TYR A 919 -7.28 39.14 9.73
C TYR A 919 -5.87 39.20 9.10
N GLN A 920 -5.77 39.29 7.77
CA GLN A 920 -4.51 39.46 7.06
C GLN A 920 -4.15 40.94 6.88
N THR A 921 -5.08 41.77 6.42
CA THR A 921 -4.89 43.22 6.25
C THR A 921 -5.10 43.99 7.55
N LYS A 922 -5.78 43.38 8.53
CA LYS A 922 -6.18 43.97 9.83
C LYS A 922 -7.17 45.13 9.70
N GLU A 923 -7.98 45.12 8.64
CA GLU A 923 -8.95 46.16 8.34
C GLU A 923 -10.38 45.70 8.59
N TRP A 924 -11.22 46.62 9.07
CA TRP A 924 -12.67 46.46 9.18
C TRP A 924 -13.38 47.01 7.94
N THR A 925 -14.36 46.27 7.42
CA THR A 925 -15.25 46.69 6.34
C THR A 925 -16.70 46.42 6.69
N SER A 926 -17.62 47.23 6.17
CA SER A 926 -19.05 47.02 6.41
C SER A 926 -19.60 45.86 5.59
N PHE A 927 -20.44 45.04 6.23
CA PHE A 927 -21.13 43.96 5.55
C PHE A 927 -22.37 44.50 4.83
N LEU A 928 -22.52 44.18 3.54
CA LEU A 928 -23.63 44.65 2.70
C LEU A 928 -23.86 46.17 2.77
N ASN A 929 -22.79 46.97 2.83
CA ASN A 929 -22.83 48.43 2.94
C ASN A 929 -23.68 48.95 4.13
N ASP A 930 -23.58 48.32 5.30
CA ASP A 930 -24.34 48.68 6.52
C ASP A 930 -25.87 48.64 6.34
N SER A 931 -26.35 47.82 5.40
CA SER A 931 -27.79 47.66 5.16
C SER A 931 -28.52 46.87 6.26
N ILE A 932 -27.77 46.24 7.18
CA ILE A 932 -28.23 45.47 8.32
C ILE A 932 -27.53 46.03 9.57
N THR A 933 -28.31 46.48 10.55
CA THR A 933 -27.83 47.04 11.83
C THR A 933 -28.74 46.57 12.96
N GLY A 934 -28.37 46.79 14.22
CA GLY A 934 -29.17 46.43 15.40
C GLY A 934 -28.47 45.44 16.34
N ASP A 935 -29.16 44.99 17.39
CA ASP A 935 -28.58 44.11 18.41
C ASP A 935 -28.53 42.66 17.89
N ILE A 936 -27.41 42.28 17.26
CA ILE A 936 -27.21 40.92 16.72
C ILE A 936 -26.89 39.97 17.86
N ARG A 937 -27.68 38.90 18.02
CA ARG A 937 -27.54 37.92 19.10
C ARG A 937 -26.93 36.60 18.64
N GLN A 938 -27.34 36.10 17.48
CA GLN A 938 -26.80 34.87 16.90
C GLN A 938 -26.77 34.99 15.37
N MET A 939 -25.71 34.48 14.77
CA MET A 939 -25.58 34.29 13.33
C MET A 939 -25.21 32.83 13.06
N GLN A 940 -25.85 32.23 12.06
CA GLN A 940 -25.60 30.85 11.68
C GLN A 940 -25.99 30.66 10.21
N PHE A 941 -25.22 29.88 9.47
CA PHE A 941 -25.62 29.46 8.12
C PHE A 941 -26.72 28.41 8.20
N ALA A 942 -27.75 28.57 7.37
CA ALA A 942 -28.80 27.57 7.16
C ALA A 942 -28.42 26.52 6.10
N ASP A 943 -27.67 26.91 5.05
CA ASP A 943 -27.23 26.03 3.94
C ASP A 943 -25.79 26.41 3.59
N GLU A 944 -24.85 25.44 3.63
CA GLU A 944 -23.47 25.43 3.08
C GLU A 944 -22.76 26.79 2.85
N GLY A 945 -22.89 27.76 3.76
CA GLY A 945 -22.35 29.11 3.56
C GLY A 945 -23.12 30.01 2.57
N LYS A 946 -24.20 29.53 1.95
CA LYS A 946 -25.04 30.27 0.99
C LYS A 946 -26.03 31.21 1.69
N THR A 947 -26.75 30.70 2.67
CA THR A 947 -27.82 31.44 3.37
C THR A 947 -27.46 31.66 4.84
N LEU A 948 -27.19 32.90 5.21
CA LEU A 948 -26.89 33.32 6.58
C LEU A 948 -28.18 33.75 7.29
N LEU A 949 -28.53 33.07 8.37
CA LEU A 949 -29.55 33.51 9.31
C LEU A 949 -28.93 34.44 10.36
N VAL A 950 -29.58 35.59 10.57
CA VAL A 950 -29.18 36.61 11.53
C VAL A 950 -30.34 36.84 12.50
N GLY A 951 -30.15 36.48 13.76
CA GLY A 951 -31.12 36.61 14.84
C GLY A 951 -30.76 37.72 15.82
N GLY A 952 -31.77 38.48 16.28
CA GLY A 952 -31.56 39.57 17.22
C GLY A 952 -32.73 40.55 17.28
N LEU A 953 -32.42 41.84 17.45
CA LEU A 953 -33.36 42.93 17.18
C LEU A 953 -32.77 43.84 16.10
N ILE A 954 -33.11 43.50 14.86
CA ILE A 954 -32.45 43.96 13.64
C ILE A 954 -33.27 45.06 12.97
N LYS A 955 -32.56 45.95 12.29
CA LYS A 955 -33.07 46.99 11.42
C LYS A 955 -32.36 46.92 10.07
N THR A 956 -33.16 46.94 9.01
CA THR A 956 -32.67 47.12 7.64
C THR A 956 -32.99 48.52 7.14
N ASN A 957 -32.52 48.85 5.93
CA ASN A 957 -32.83 50.13 5.28
C ASN A 957 -34.35 50.42 5.14
N ASN A 958 -35.18 49.38 5.06
CA ASN A 958 -36.62 49.50 4.77
C ASN A 958 -37.53 49.03 5.91
N GLU A 959 -37.05 48.18 6.81
CA GLU A 959 -37.86 47.55 7.86
C GLU A 959 -37.13 47.61 9.22
N SER A 960 -37.89 47.77 10.30
CA SER A 960 -37.40 47.77 11.69
C SER A 960 -38.17 46.77 12.51
N ASN A 961 -37.62 46.33 13.65
CA ASN A 961 -38.20 45.30 14.52
C ASN A 961 -38.19 43.92 13.84
N ILE A 962 -37.04 43.55 13.28
CA ILE A 962 -36.82 42.21 12.70
C ILE A 962 -36.18 41.34 13.77
N GLN A 963 -36.77 40.17 14.04
CA GLN A 963 -36.27 39.20 15.01
C GLN A 963 -35.34 38.17 14.36
N LEU A 964 -35.66 37.76 13.13
CA LEU A 964 -34.87 36.82 12.35
C LEU A 964 -34.86 37.26 10.88
N LEU A 965 -33.66 37.39 10.33
CA LEU A 965 -33.38 37.77 8.95
C LEU A 965 -32.66 36.62 8.25
N SER A 966 -33.06 36.30 7.03
CA SER A 966 -32.30 35.41 6.14
C SER A 966 -31.57 36.24 5.10
N VAL A 967 -30.28 35.96 4.87
CA VAL A 967 -29.39 36.68 3.96
C VAL A 967 -28.73 35.69 3.02
N GLU A 968 -29.02 35.77 1.73
CA GLU A 968 -28.35 35.00 0.69
C GLU A 968 -27.05 35.72 0.29
N VAL A 969 -25.91 35.15 0.67
CA VAL A 969 -24.60 35.83 0.60
C VAL A 969 -24.11 36.01 -0.84
N GLY A 970 -24.41 35.06 -1.75
CA GLY A 970 -23.99 35.13 -3.15
C GLY A 970 -24.75 36.18 -3.98
N SER A 971 -26.02 36.43 -3.63
CA SER A 971 -26.90 37.35 -4.35
C SER A 971 -27.04 38.72 -3.64
N ASN A 972 -26.58 38.82 -2.39
CA ASN A 972 -26.77 39.97 -1.49
C ASN A 972 -28.25 40.29 -1.24
N ILE A 973 -29.14 39.31 -1.32
CA ILE A 973 -30.59 39.45 -1.07
C ILE A 973 -30.89 39.03 0.36
N PHE A 974 -31.73 39.79 1.07
CA PHE A 974 -32.19 39.42 2.40
C PHE A 974 -33.70 39.53 2.55
N SER A 975 -34.29 38.63 3.35
CA SER A 975 -35.72 38.54 3.61
C SER A 975 -36.01 38.33 5.10
N THR A 976 -37.04 39.03 5.59
CA THR A 976 -37.49 38.91 6.98
C THR A 976 -38.24 37.59 7.19
N VAL A 977 -37.71 36.73 8.07
CA VAL A 977 -38.33 35.45 8.47
C VAL A 977 -39.30 35.67 9.64
N LYS A 978 -38.95 36.60 10.54
CA LYS A 978 -39.79 36.96 11.69
C LYS A 978 -39.64 38.43 12.07
N SER A 979 -40.75 39.14 12.21
CA SER A 979 -40.80 40.49 12.78
C SER A 979 -41.34 40.47 14.21
N GLY A 980 -40.89 41.40 15.06
CA GLY A 980 -41.30 41.54 16.46
C GLY A 980 -40.43 42.55 17.22
N THR A 981 -40.93 43.02 18.37
CA THR A 981 -40.31 44.13 19.13
C THR A 981 -39.29 43.69 20.17
N GLU A 982 -39.25 42.41 20.49
CA GLU A 982 -38.32 41.82 21.46
C GLU A 982 -37.18 41.10 20.71
N PRO A 983 -35.94 41.08 21.23
CA PRO A 983 -34.83 40.39 20.56
C PRO A 983 -35.04 38.88 20.53
N LEU A 984 -34.70 38.25 19.40
CA LEU A 984 -34.50 36.80 19.34
C LEU A 984 -33.16 36.45 20.00
N LEU A 985 -33.18 35.55 20.99
CA LEU A 985 -31.99 35.24 21.79
C LEU A 985 -31.14 34.15 21.14
N SER A 986 -31.78 33.09 20.67
CA SER A 986 -31.12 32.01 19.97
C SER A 986 -32.07 31.33 18.98
N PHE A 987 -31.52 30.62 18.00
CA PHE A 987 -32.27 29.78 17.08
C PHE A 987 -31.41 28.61 16.60
N VAL A 988 -32.08 27.55 16.15
CA VAL A 988 -31.48 26.39 15.51
C VAL A 988 -32.35 26.03 14.30
N PRO A 989 -31.84 26.14 13.07
CA PRO A 989 -32.51 25.58 11.90
C PRO A 989 -32.55 24.05 12.06
N ILE A 990 -33.72 23.45 11.82
CA ILE A 990 -33.93 22.00 11.96
C ILE A 990 -33.45 21.25 10.72
N ASP A 991 -33.52 21.92 9.58
CA ASP A 991 -33.04 21.50 8.27
C ASP A 991 -32.43 22.72 7.55
N ASP A 992 -31.96 22.53 6.31
CA ASP A 992 -31.34 23.62 5.54
C ASP A 992 -32.35 24.60 4.95
N SER A 993 -33.64 24.47 5.33
CA SER A 993 -34.68 25.41 4.97
C SER A 993 -34.76 26.57 5.96
N THR A 994 -35.19 27.73 5.47
CA THR A 994 -35.57 28.85 6.34
C THR A 994 -36.96 28.68 6.96
N ASP A 995 -37.63 27.55 6.70
CA ASP A 995 -39.04 27.31 7.01
C ASP A 995 -39.26 26.30 8.15
N ASN A 996 -38.19 25.69 8.67
CA ASN A 996 -38.21 24.81 9.83
C ASN A 996 -37.13 25.23 10.85
N ILE A 997 -37.53 26.04 11.84
CA ILE A 997 -36.60 26.66 12.79
C ILE A 997 -37.19 26.56 14.19
N ILE A 998 -36.38 26.15 15.16
CA ILE A 998 -36.69 26.33 16.57
C ILE A 998 -35.98 27.60 17.04
N ALA A 999 -36.70 28.45 17.72
CA ALA A 999 -36.26 29.77 18.12
C ALA A 999 -36.58 30.01 19.58
N GLN A 1000 -35.65 30.61 20.32
CA GLN A 1000 -35.86 31.03 21.70
C GLN A 1000 -36.01 32.54 21.77
N MET A 1001 -37.11 32.94 22.38
CA MET A 1001 -37.29 34.24 23.00
C MET A 1001 -37.30 34.03 24.52
N ASN A 1002 -37.01 35.05 25.32
CA ASN A 1002 -37.06 35.05 26.81
C ASN A 1002 -37.41 33.69 27.48
N SER A 1003 -38.68 33.46 27.81
CA SER A 1003 -39.18 32.21 28.40
C SER A 1003 -40.01 31.36 27.43
N GLU A 1004 -40.02 31.69 26.14
CA GLU A 1004 -40.86 31.04 25.13
C GLU A 1004 -39.99 30.47 24.02
N ILE A 1005 -40.24 29.20 23.72
CA ILE A 1005 -39.64 28.51 22.58
C ILE A 1005 -40.70 28.47 21.48
N LEU A 1006 -40.30 28.83 20.28
CA LEU A 1006 -41.14 28.90 19.10
C LEU A 1006 -40.62 27.90 18.07
N ARG A 1007 -41.54 27.31 17.32
CA ARG A 1007 -41.23 26.50 16.14
C ARG A 1007 -41.86 27.12 14.90
N LEU A 1008 -41.04 27.37 13.90
CA LEU A 1008 -41.45 27.62 12.53
C LEU A 1008 -41.59 26.27 11.84
N GLU A 1009 -42.75 26.02 11.24
CA GLU A 1009 -42.97 24.83 10.42
C GLU A 1009 -43.80 25.24 9.20
N SER A 1010 -43.27 24.97 7.99
CA SER A 1010 -43.90 25.37 6.72
C SER A 1010 -44.31 26.86 6.68
N GLY A 1011 -43.43 27.74 7.17
CA GLY A 1011 -43.63 29.19 7.17
C GLY A 1011 -44.59 29.74 8.25
N THR A 1012 -45.11 28.89 9.15
CA THR A 1012 -45.98 29.32 10.26
C THR A 1012 -45.31 29.18 11.63
N TRP A 1013 -45.26 30.27 12.39
CA TRP A 1013 -44.74 30.27 13.77
C TRP A 1013 -45.79 29.76 14.77
N SER A 1014 -45.38 28.84 15.65
CA SER A 1014 -46.19 28.30 16.74
C SER A 1014 -45.37 28.21 18.04
N SER A 1015 -46.06 28.21 19.19
CA SER A 1015 -45.40 28.00 20.50
C SER A 1015 -45.02 26.51 20.63
N PHE A 1016 -43.79 26.24 21.06
CA PHE A 1016 -43.19 24.91 21.07
C PHE A 1016 -42.48 24.64 22.40
N GLY A 1017 -43.18 24.06 23.36
CA GLY A 1017 -42.61 23.76 24.68
C GLY A 1017 -43.61 23.06 25.61
N PRO A 1018 -43.15 22.52 26.75
CA PRO A 1018 -44.03 21.97 27.77
C PRO A 1018 -44.84 23.08 28.46
N GLN A 1019 -45.93 22.72 29.15
CA GLN A 1019 -46.67 23.68 29.98
C GLN A 1019 -45.86 24.00 31.24
N LEU A 1020 -45.28 25.20 31.26
CA LEU A 1020 -44.43 25.70 32.34
C LEU A 1020 -45.16 26.78 33.15
N ASN A 1021 -44.91 26.80 34.46
CA ASN A 1021 -45.36 27.84 35.37
C ASN A 1021 -44.56 29.13 35.15
N ASN A 1022 -45.13 30.29 35.51
CA ASN A 1022 -44.55 31.62 35.25
C ASN A 1022 -43.18 31.88 35.94
N ASP A 1023 -42.80 31.08 36.93
CA ASP A 1023 -41.50 31.12 37.61
C ASP A 1023 -40.42 30.31 36.88
N SER A 1024 -40.77 29.65 35.77
CA SER A 1024 -39.82 28.91 34.95
C SER A 1024 -38.95 29.86 34.12
N ILE A 1025 -37.65 29.56 34.07
CA ILE A 1025 -36.68 30.27 33.23
C ILE A 1025 -36.06 29.22 32.31
N VAL A 1026 -36.22 29.42 31.00
CA VAL A 1026 -35.55 28.61 29.98
C VAL A 1026 -34.17 29.23 29.73
N SER A 1027 -33.12 28.56 30.19
CA SER A 1027 -31.74 28.99 29.99
C SER A 1027 -31.28 28.74 28.55
N GLY A 1028 -31.81 27.70 27.91
CA GLY A 1028 -31.46 27.36 26.54
C GLY A 1028 -32.23 26.17 26.00
N PHE A 1029 -32.00 25.88 24.72
CA PHE A 1029 -32.47 24.66 24.08
C PHE A 1029 -31.43 24.12 23.10
N LYS A 1030 -31.49 22.81 22.85
CA LYS A 1030 -30.68 22.11 21.86
C LYS A 1030 -31.56 21.17 21.04
N VAL A 1031 -31.24 21.03 19.76
CA VAL A 1031 -31.87 20.06 18.87
C VAL A 1031 -30.85 18.98 18.58
N LEU A 1032 -31.22 17.72 18.85
CA LEU A 1032 -30.41 16.53 18.61
C LEU A 1032 -31.10 15.74 17.49
N SER A 1033 -30.31 15.30 16.51
CA SER A 1033 -30.79 14.40 15.45
C SER A 1033 -30.62 12.96 15.92
N GLY A 1034 -31.59 12.09 15.63
CA GLY A 1034 -31.58 10.70 16.07
C GLY A 1034 -30.96 9.78 15.03
N THR A 1035 -29.97 8.98 15.43
CA THR A 1035 -29.42 7.89 14.60
C THR A 1035 -30.51 6.91 14.19
N GLU A 1036 -30.53 6.54 12.91
CA GLU A 1036 -31.51 5.65 12.30
C GLU A 1036 -31.65 4.34 13.08
N SER A 1037 -32.71 4.22 13.86
CA SER A 1037 -33.23 2.92 14.26
C SER A 1037 -34.42 2.62 13.35
N LYS A 1038 -34.52 1.38 12.85
CA LYS A 1038 -35.57 0.86 11.94
C LYS A 1038 -37.03 0.99 12.48
N LYS A 1039 -37.25 1.77 13.54
CA LYS A 1039 -38.53 2.01 14.22
C LYS A 1039 -38.94 3.49 14.32
N ARG A 1040 -38.12 4.45 13.87
CA ARG A 1040 -38.44 5.88 13.89
C ARG A 1040 -38.72 6.40 12.49
N ASP A 1041 -39.72 7.27 12.35
CA ASP A 1041 -40.01 8.00 11.11
C ASP A 1041 -38.86 8.96 10.79
N GLU A 1042 -38.53 9.08 9.50
CA GLU A 1042 -37.61 10.09 8.95
C GLU A 1042 -38.04 11.51 9.41
N GLY A 1043 -37.09 12.32 9.89
CA GLY A 1043 -37.37 13.68 10.37
C GLY A 1043 -37.78 13.80 11.85
N SER A 1044 -37.59 12.76 12.66
CA SER A 1044 -37.82 12.84 14.10
C SER A 1044 -36.62 13.44 14.84
N HIS A 1045 -36.78 14.68 15.32
CA HIS A 1045 -35.77 15.39 16.11
C HIS A 1045 -36.06 15.29 17.61
N ILE A 1046 -34.98 15.23 18.40
CA ILE A 1046 -35.06 15.33 19.85
C ILE A 1046 -34.76 16.78 20.24
N VAL A 1047 -35.61 17.43 21.05
CA VAL A 1047 -35.34 18.79 21.53
C VAL A 1047 -35.13 18.76 23.04
N LEU A 1048 -33.94 19.15 23.48
CA LEU A 1048 -33.61 19.29 24.89
C LEU A 1048 -33.84 20.72 25.33
N LEU A 1049 -34.67 20.92 26.35
CA LEU A 1049 -34.83 22.20 27.05
C LEU A 1049 -34.09 22.17 28.37
N GLU A 1050 -33.46 23.30 28.68
CA GLU A 1050 -32.62 23.47 29.86
C GLU A 1050 -33.02 24.75 30.59
N GLY A 1051 -33.00 24.69 31.92
CA GLY A 1051 -33.20 25.86 32.77
C GLY A 1051 -33.80 25.51 34.12
N THR A 1052 -34.27 26.52 34.85
CA THR A 1052 -35.05 26.30 36.07
C THR A 1052 -36.52 26.12 35.67
N LEU A 1053 -36.92 24.89 35.37
CA LEU A 1053 -38.22 24.60 34.76
C LEU A 1053 -39.19 24.10 35.83
N ASN A 1054 -40.29 24.79 36.04
CA ASN A 1054 -41.34 24.37 36.98
C ASN A 1054 -42.59 23.98 36.19
N SER A 1055 -42.90 22.68 36.16
CA SER A 1055 -44.10 22.15 35.50
C SER A 1055 -45.16 21.79 36.54
N SER A 1056 -46.43 22.10 36.26
CA SER A 1056 -47.55 21.63 37.08
C SER A 1056 -47.69 20.09 37.10
N GLU A 1057 -47.15 19.41 36.08
CA GLU A 1057 -47.21 17.95 35.95
C GLU A 1057 -46.00 17.24 36.60
N TRP A 1058 -44.81 17.86 36.56
CA TRP A 1058 -43.55 17.21 36.94
C TRP A 1058 -42.77 17.88 38.08
N GLY A 1059 -43.20 19.05 38.55
CA GLY A 1059 -42.49 19.82 39.57
C GLY A 1059 -41.25 20.54 39.02
N ASN A 1060 -40.26 20.77 39.88
CA ASN A 1060 -39.01 21.43 39.52
C ASN A 1060 -38.09 20.48 38.76
N LEU A 1061 -37.74 20.87 37.55
CA LEU A 1061 -36.87 20.15 36.63
C LEU A 1061 -35.73 21.06 36.18
N THR A 1062 -34.59 20.45 35.88
CA THR A 1062 -33.46 21.15 35.24
C THR A 1062 -33.44 20.92 33.73
N SER A 1063 -34.04 19.83 33.25
CA SER A 1063 -34.13 19.54 31.83
C SER A 1063 -35.36 18.71 31.44
N VAL A 1064 -35.93 19.01 30.28
CA VAL A 1064 -37.04 18.29 29.65
C VAL A 1064 -36.66 17.97 28.21
N VAL A 1065 -36.97 16.77 27.73
CA VAL A 1065 -36.70 16.32 26.37
C VAL A 1065 -38.00 16.15 25.59
N TYR A 1066 -38.02 16.60 24.34
CA TYR A 1066 -39.07 16.34 23.37
C TYR A 1066 -38.59 15.24 22.45
N ASP A 1067 -39.36 14.16 22.31
CA ASP A 1067 -39.10 13.14 21.29
C ASP A 1067 -40.06 13.37 20.12
N GLY A 1068 -39.51 13.79 18.96
CA GLY A 1068 -40.26 14.05 17.75
C GLY A 1068 -41.01 12.84 17.18
N SER A 1069 -40.56 11.61 17.48
CA SER A 1069 -41.26 10.38 17.07
C SER A 1069 -42.53 10.14 17.87
N THR A 1070 -42.53 10.53 19.15
CA THR A 1070 -43.70 10.40 20.03
C THR A 1070 -44.52 11.68 20.16
N GLN A 1071 -43.99 12.79 19.64
CA GLN A 1071 -44.50 14.16 19.75
C GLN A 1071 -44.81 14.58 21.20
N LYS A 1072 -44.00 14.11 22.15
CA LYS A 1072 -44.23 14.36 23.59
C LYS A 1072 -42.98 14.91 24.28
N TRP A 1073 -43.22 15.85 25.19
CA TRP A 1073 -42.26 16.30 26.18
C TRP A 1073 -42.23 15.34 27.36
N GLN A 1074 -41.04 15.03 27.86
CA GLN A 1074 -40.80 14.13 28.97
C GLN A 1074 -39.69 14.71 29.86
N PRO A 1075 -39.80 14.60 31.20
CA PRO A 1075 -38.70 14.96 32.09
C PRO A 1075 -37.45 14.17 31.72
N TYR A 1076 -36.31 14.86 31.62
CA TYR A 1076 -35.05 14.21 31.25
C TYR A 1076 -34.18 13.99 32.49
N PHE A 1077 -33.79 15.05 33.20
CA PHE A 1077 -33.12 14.93 34.51
C PHE A 1077 -33.40 16.13 35.43
N VAL A 1078 -33.11 15.93 36.72
CA VAL A 1078 -33.12 16.94 37.78
C VAL A 1078 -31.73 16.96 38.42
N ILE A 1079 -31.17 18.15 38.62
CA ILE A 1079 -29.93 18.33 39.37
C ILE A 1079 -30.23 18.95 40.75
N SER A 1080 -29.54 18.50 41.80
CA SER A 1080 -29.71 18.94 43.19
C SER A 1080 -28.37 19.33 43.83
N ASP A 1081 -28.31 20.51 44.46
CA ASP A 1081 -27.13 21.03 45.15
C ASP A 1081 -26.77 20.16 46.38
N PRO A 1082 -25.54 19.64 46.50
CA PRO A 1082 -25.09 18.86 47.65
C PRO A 1082 -25.08 19.64 48.98
N LYS A 1083 -25.19 20.97 48.98
CA LYS A 1083 -25.21 21.78 50.22
C LYS A 1083 -26.46 21.59 51.07
N GLU A 1084 -27.56 21.05 50.54
CA GLU A 1084 -28.82 20.90 51.29
C GLU A 1084 -29.04 19.53 51.95
N GLN A 1085 -28.19 18.51 51.72
CA GLN A 1085 -28.33 17.21 52.38
C GLN A 1085 -26.98 16.57 52.76
N GLU A 1086 -26.65 16.61 54.05
CA GLU A 1086 -25.40 16.13 54.68
C GLU A 1086 -25.11 14.60 54.55
N SER A 1087 -25.84 13.81 53.76
CA SER A 1087 -25.68 12.34 53.76
C SER A 1087 -25.70 11.63 52.40
N LEU A 1088 -25.41 12.32 51.30
CA LEU A 1088 -25.19 11.69 49.99
C LEU A 1088 -23.80 12.05 49.45
N PRO A 1089 -23.13 11.15 48.71
CA PRO A 1089 -21.99 11.54 47.88
C PRO A 1089 -22.45 12.59 46.86
N SER A 1090 -21.54 13.49 46.47
CA SER A 1090 -21.76 14.59 45.52
C SER A 1090 -22.62 14.15 44.33
N SER A 1091 -23.74 14.86 44.14
CA SER A 1091 -24.51 14.98 42.87
C SER A 1091 -24.82 13.67 42.13
N SER A 1092 -25.98 13.07 42.40
CA SER A 1092 -26.48 11.89 41.69
C SER A 1092 -27.43 12.26 40.54
N PHE A 1093 -27.14 11.79 39.33
CA PHE A 1093 -28.09 11.80 38.21
C PHE A 1093 -29.25 10.83 38.49
N PHE A 1094 -30.47 11.34 38.57
CA PHE A 1094 -31.67 10.49 38.58
C PHE A 1094 -32.16 10.27 37.16
N GLN A 1095 -31.80 9.13 36.58
CA GLN A 1095 -32.45 8.61 35.39
C GLN A 1095 -33.72 7.89 35.86
N ASN A 1096 -34.90 8.26 35.35
CA ASN A 1096 -36.11 7.47 35.58
C ASN A 1096 -36.07 6.26 34.62
N VAL A 1097 -35.35 5.21 35.02
CA VAL A 1097 -35.08 4.00 34.22
C VAL A 1097 -36.36 3.22 33.86
N ASN A 1098 -37.51 3.52 34.49
CA ASN A 1098 -38.71 2.70 34.33
C ASN A 1098 -39.58 2.96 33.09
N ASP A 1099 -39.36 4.03 32.31
CA ASP A 1099 -40.20 4.32 31.12
C ASP A 1099 -39.43 4.42 29.79
N LEU A 1100 -38.11 4.21 29.77
CA LEU A 1100 -37.37 4.06 28.51
C LEU A 1100 -37.48 2.60 28.01
N TYR A 1101 -38.43 2.36 27.11
CA TYR A 1101 -38.51 1.17 26.24
C TYR A 1101 -37.29 1.01 25.28
N LEU A 1102 -36.17 1.68 25.56
CA LEU A 1102 -35.01 1.85 24.68
C LEU A 1102 -33.76 1.05 25.08
N SER A 1103 -33.81 0.16 26.08
CA SER A 1103 -32.67 -0.72 26.34
C SER A 1103 -33.07 -2.17 26.65
N SER A 1104 -32.38 -3.09 25.98
CA SER A 1104 -32.25 -4.53 26.24
C SER A 1104 -33.38 -5.46 25.78
N SER A 1105 -33.24 -5.85 24.51
CA SER A 1105 -33.27 -7.25 24.10
C SER A 1105 -32.59 -8.19 25.10
N GLN A 1106 -33.17 -9.38 25.23
CA GLN A 1106 -32.76 -10.48 26.09
C GLN A 1106 -31.25 -10.75 26.08
N THR A 1107 -30.60 -10.58 27.23
CA THR A 1107 -29.38 -11.32 27.58
C THR A 1107 -29.45 -11.74 29.04
N VAL A 1108 -29.12 -13.01 29.25
CA VAL A 1108 -29.34 -13.78 30.46
C VAL A 1108 -28.31 -13.40 31.52
N LEU A 1109 -28.80 -13.15 32.74
CA LEU A 1109 -28.00 -13.11 33.96
C LEU A 1109 -27.24 -14.43 34.15
N GLN A 1110 -25.91 -14.38 34.16
CA GLN A 1110 -25.10 -15.36 34.89
C GLN A 1110 -24.26 -14.66 35.95
N SER A 1111 -24.47 -15.13 37.16
CA SER A 1111 -23.91 -14.68 38.43
C SER A 1111 -22.51 -15.24 38.69
N ASN A 1112 -21.68 -14.42 39.31
CA ASN A 1112 -20.66 -14.70 40.34
C ASN A 1112 -20.00 -16.09 40.40
N ASN A 1113 -18.67 -16.10 40.36
CA ASN A 1113 -17.90 -16.72 41.44
C ASN A 1113 -16.50 -16.11 41.60
N SER A 1114 -16.14 -15.98 42.87
CA SER A 1114 -14.88 -15.57 43.46
C SER A 1114 -13.76 -16.59 43.25
N ASP A 1115 -12.50 -16.16 43.17
CA ASP A 1115 -11.55 -16.23 44.30
C ASP A 1115 -10.06 -16.12 43.88
N THR A 1116 -9.36 -15.24 44.62
CA THR A 1116 -8.01 -15.38 45.19
C THR A 1116 -6.73 -15.25 44.32
N SER A 1117 -6.09 -14.06 44.42
CA SER A 1117 -4.72 -13.74 44.92
C SER A 1117 -3.48 -14.43 44.27
N ALA A 1118 -2.29 -13.81 44.09
CA ALA A 1118 -1.61 -12.79 44.90
C ALA A 1118 -0.42 -12.10 44.16
N SER A 1119 -0.19 -10.83 44.55
CA SER A 1119 1.11 -10.13 44.76
C SER A 1119 2.30 -10.31 43.81
N SER A 1120 2.83 -9.19 43.26
CA SER A 1120 3.94 -8.44 43.87
C SER A 1120 4.46 -7.30 42.98
N THR A 1121 4.52 -6.10 43.55
CA THR A 1121 5.50 -5.03 43.27
C THR A 1121 6.30 -4.86 44.59
N PRO A 1122 7.50 -4.22 44.67
CA PRO A 1122 7.98 -3.14 43.80
C PRO A 1122 9.52 -3.01 43.56
N THR A 1123 9.86 -1.94 42.83
CA THR A 1123 11.01 -1.01 42.99
C THR A 1123 12.32 -1.17 42.19
N PRO A 1124 12.97 -0.02 41.86
CA PRO A 1124 13.64 0.23 40.60
C PRO A 1124 15.16 0.38 40.72
N SER A 1125 15.86 0.44 39.59
CA SER A 1125 17.17 1.09 39.53
C SER A 1125 17.41 1.80 38.21
N THR A 1126 17.81 3.06 38.36
CA THR A 1126 18.31 4.02 37.39
C THR A 1126 19.64 3.58 36.76
N THR A 1127 19.87 3.85 35.47
CA THR A 1127 20.98 4.73 35.05
C THR A 1127 20.91 5.12 33.58
N SER A 1128 21.21 6.38 33.38
CA SER A 1128 21.37 7.18 32.16
C SER A 1128 22.46 6.69 31.20
N SER A 1129 22.23 6.85 29.90
CA SER A 1129 23.27 7.41 29.02
C SER A 1129 22.65 8.26 27.91
N SER A 1130 23.07 9.52 27.89
CA SER A 1130 22.77 10.54 26.89
C SER A 1130 23.51 10.28 25.58
N HIS A 1131 22.86 10.42 24.44
CA HIS A 1131 23.53 10.64 23.15
C HIS A 1131 23.06 11.95 22.53
N SER A 1132 24.00 12.88 22.46
CA SER A 1132 23.85 14.23 21.91
C SER A 1132 23.76 14.17 20.38
N THR A 1133 22.69 14.70 19.81
CA THR A 1133 22.61 15.04 18.38
C THR A 1133 23.48 16.27 18.13
N LYS A 1134 24.55 16.10 17.34
CA LYS A 1134 25.39 17.20 16.86
C LYS A 1134 24.80 17.72 15.54
N ASP A 1135 24.15 18.87 15.60
CA ASP A 1135 23.79 19.65 14.40
C ASP A 1135 25.06 20.10 13.67
N LYS A 1136 25.26 19.60 12.45
CA LYS A 1136 26.27 20.14 11.52
C LYS A 1136 25.70 21.39 10.83
N LYS A 1137 26.19 22.56 11.21
CA LYS A 1137 25.93 23.82 10.49
C LYS A 1137 26.75 23.89 9.20
N ILE A 1138 26.09 24.22 8.09
CA ILE A 1138 26.71 24.47 6.78
C ILE A 1138 27.43 25.83 6.81
N ASP A 1139 28.68 25.85 6.36
CA ASP A 1139 29.49 27.07 6.29
C ASP A 1139 28.93 28.09 5.30
N ARG A 1140 28.92 29.37 5.70
CA ARG A 1140 28.28 30.50 5.00
C ARG A 1140 28.72 30.69 3.53
N GLY A 1141 29.84 30.11 3.12
CA GLY A 1141 30.32 30.15 1.73
C GLY A 1141 29.48 29.34 0.75
N PHE A 1142 28.85 28.24 1.19
CA PHE A 1142 28.03 27.39 0.32
C PHE A 1142 26.69 28.03 -0.06
N ILE A 1143 26.12 28.83 0.84
CA ILE A 1143 24.84 29.54 0.61
C ILE A 1143 24.98 30.55 -0.54
N VAL A 1144 26.14 31.20 -0.66
CA VAL A 1144 26.40 32.17 -1.72
C VAL A 1144 26.56 31.49 -3.08
N LEU A 1145 27.17 30.29 -3.13
CA LEU A 1145 27.32 29.51 -4.36
C LEU A 1145 25.99 28.95 -4.87
N ILE A 1146 25.13 28.46 -3.97
CA ILE A 1146 23.79 27.99 -4.33
C ILE A 1146 22.94 29.16 -4.86
N GLY A 1147 23.04 30.34 -4.24
CA GLY A 1147 22.36 31.55 -4.73
C GLY A 1147 22.84 32.00 -6.12
N LEU A 1148 24.16 31.92 -6.40
CA LEU A 1148 24.71 32.25 -7.71
C LEU A 1148 24.25 31.27 -8.79
N ALA A 1149 24.19 29.98 -8.48
CA ALA A 1149 23.73 28.94 -9.41
C ALA A 1149 22.25 29.14 -9.79
N LEU A 1150 21.39 29.45 -8.82
CA LEU A 1150 19.98 29.74 -9.05
C LEU A 1150 19.77 31.03 -9.86
N ALA A 1151 20.61 32.06 -9.65
CA ALA A 1151 20.56 33.28 -10.44
C ALA A 1151 20.98 33.06 -11.91
N LEU A 1152 21.97 32.21 -12.17
CA LEU A 1152 22.38 31.87 -13.53
C LEU A 1152 21.33 31.02 -14.25
N ALA A 1153 20.69 30.08 -13.54
CA ALA A 1153 19.61 29.27 -14.08
C ALA A 1153 18.39 30.12 -14.49
N THR A 1154 17.99 31.07 -13.65
CA THR A 1154 16.85 31.96 -13.95
C THR A 1154 17.11 32.87 -15.16
N VAL A 1155 18.33 33.39 -15.32
CA VAL A 1155 18.69 34.19 -16.51
C VAL A 1155 18.67 33.33 -17.78
N ALA A 1156 19.13 32.07 -17.72
CA ALA A 1156 19.10 31.16 -18.87
C ALA A 1156 17.65 30.83 -19.31
N VAL A 1157 16.75 30.59 -18.34
CA VAL A 1157 15.32 30.32 -18.60
C VAL A 1157 14.65 31.54 -19.24
N ILE A 1158 14.89 32.76 -18.74
CA ILE A 1158 14.35 33.99 -19.34
C ILE A 1158 14.86 34.19 -20.77
N GLY A 1159 16.14 33.88 -21.03
CA GLY A 1159 16.71 33.93 -22.38
C GLY A 1159 16.05 32.94 -23.35
N LEU A 1160 15.79 31.70 -22.90
CA LEU A 1160 15.09 30.68 -23.68
C LEU A 1160 13.64 31.07 -23.99
N ILE A 1161 12.92 31.63 -23.02
CA ILE A 1161 11.56 32.15 -23.22
C ILE A 1161 11.56 33.30 -24.24
N GLY A 1162 12.52 34.23 -24.15
CA GLY A 1162 12.67 35.32 -25.12
C GLY A 1162 12.96 34.83 -26.55
N ALA A 1163 13.78 33.79 -26.69
CA ALA A 1163 14.06 33.15 -27.97
C ALA A 1163 12.84 32.44 -28.55
N LEU A 1164 12.07 31.74 -27.72
CA LEU A 1164 10.81 31.08 -28.09
C LEU A 1164 9.74 32.08 -28.56
N ILE A 1165 9.62 33.23 -27.87
CA ILE A 1165 8.73 34.31 -28.30
C ILE A 1165 9.18 34.87 -29.65
N CYS A 1166 10.48 35.12 -29.86
CA CYS A 1166 10.97 35.56 -31.18
C CYS A 1166 10.71 34.53 -32.28
N TYR A 1167 10.84 33.24 -31.98
CA TYR A 1167 10.59 32.16 -32.92
C TYR A 1167 9.11 32.08 -33.32
N PHE A 1168 8.18 32.24 -32.37
CA PHE A 1168 6.74 32.18 -32.64
C PHE A 1168 6.20 33.41 -33.40
N PHE A 1169 6.82 34.57 -33.25
CA PHE A 1169 6.35 35.82 -33.89
C PHE A 1169 7.01 36.14 -35.24
N ILE A 1170 7.95 35.31 -35.72
CA ILE A 1170 8.51 35.43 -37.07
C ILE A 1170 7.75 34.49 -38.01
N ASN A 1171 6.61 34.95 -38.53
CA ASN A 1171 6.35 34.77 -39.95
C ASN A 1171 5.38 35.81 -40.52
N ASN A 1172 5.77 36.32 -41.69
CA ASN A 1172 5.03 37.14 -42.64
C ASN A 1172 4.77 38.61 -42.27
N ASN A 1173 5.84 39.41 -42.26
CA ASN A 1173 5.90 40.61 -43.11
C ASN A 1173 7.36 40.89 -43.50
N GLY A 1174 7.56 41.16 -44.79
CA GLY A 1174 8.86 41.22 -45.44
C GLY A 1174 9.82 42.25 -44.85
N TYR A 1175 11.10 41.89 -44.86
CA TYR A 1175 12.22 42.76 -44.57
C TYR A 1175 12.24 43.95 -45.55
N GLU A 1176 11.92 45.15 -45.07
CA GLU A 1176 12.37 46.38 -45.72
C GLU A 1176 13.80 46.71 -45.27
N SER A 1177 14.70 46.77 -46.25
CA SER A 1177 16.09 47.18 -46.07
C SER A 1177 16.16 48.69 -45.79
N LEU A 1178 16.46 49.06 -44.55
CA LEU A 1178 16.99 50.38 -44.25
C LEU A 1178 18.49 50.41 -44.58
N LYS A 1179 18.82 51.15 -45.64
CA LYS A 1179 20.20 51.51 -45.99
C LYS A 1179 20.84 52.38 -44.90
N PRO A 1180 22.16 52.28 -44.72
CA PRO A 1180 22.88 52.85 -43.58
C PRO A 1180 23.22 54.33 -43.82
N ARG A 1181 23.09 55.13 -42.75
CA ARG A 1181 23.72 56.43 -42.52
C ARG A 1181 23.68 56.60 -41.00
N ILE A 1182 24.78 56.67 -40.25
CA ILE A 1182 26.05 57.35 -40.46
C ILE A 1182 27.11 56.64 -39.60
N ASN A 1183 28.29 56.46 -40.20
CA ASN A 1183 29.52 56.04 -39.55
C ASN A 1183 30.13 57.25 -38.82
N GLN A 1184 30.88 56.96 -37.78
CA GLN A 1184 31.23 57.80 -36.64
C GLN A 1184 32.35 58.83 -36.93
N ASP A 1185 32.24 59.60 -38.02
CA ASP A 1185 33.15 60.69 -38.36
C ASP A 1185 32.32 61.96 -38.68
N GLU A 1186 32.08 62.77 -37.65
CA GLU A 1186 31.40 64.09 -37.59
C GLU A 1186 30.33 64.00 -36.49
N MET A 1187 30.56 64.45 -35.25
CA MET A 1187 30.89 65.81 -34.93
C MET A 1187 31.75 65.89 -33.65
N LEU A 1188 33.07 65.98 -33.84
CA LEU A 1188 33.83 67.00 -33.14
C LEU A 1188 33.45 68.33 -33.80
N ASP A 1189 32.53 69.07 -33.19
CA ASP A 1189 32.78 70.46 -32.81
C ASP A 1189 31.51 71.18 -32.35
N THR A 1190 31.76 71.99 -31.32
CA THR A 1190 30.87 72.79 -30.49
C THR A 1190 30.22 73.96 -31.21
N VAL A 1191 28.96 74.27 -30.92
CA VAL A 1191 28.46 75.65 -30.67
C VAL A 1191 26.99 75.62 -30.15
N PRO A 1192 26.36 76.71 -29.66
CA PRO A 1192 26.56 77.54 -28.44
C PRO A 1192 25.21 77.74 -27.64
N PRO A 1193 25.18 78.54 -26.56
CA PRO A 1193 24.07 78.64 -25.58
C PRO A 1193 22.76 79.35 -26.01
N GLU A 1194 22.49 79.50 -27.30
CA GLU A 1194 21.32 80.28 -27.79
C GLU A 1194 20.09 79.40 -28.13
N LYS A 1195 20.18 78.08 -27.90
CA LYS A 1195 19.08 77.12 -28.04
C LYS A 1195 18.66 76.41 -26.75
N LEU A 1196 19.24 76.77 -25.60
CA LEU A 1196 18.57 76.59 -24.31
C LEU A 1196 17.47 77.67 -24.24
N MET A 1197 16.20 77.24 -24.27
CA MET A 1197 14.95 78.03 -24.21
C MET A 1197 14.24 78.30 -25.55
N LYS A 1198 13.56 77.28 -26.10
CA LYS A 1198 12.30 77.48 -26.84
C LYS A 1198 11.36 76.25 -26.85
N PHE A 1199 11.18 75.61 -25.69
CA PHE A 1199 10.04 74.78 -25.28
C PHE A 1199 10.08 74.73 -23.73
N ILE A 1200 9.13 75.13 -22.87
CA ILE A 1200 7.68 75.37 -22.97
C ILE A 1200 6.93 74.33 -23.79
#